data_AF-A0A2V2E3E0-F1
#
_entry.id   AF-A0A2V2E3E0-F1
#
_cell.length_a   1.000
_cell.length_b   1.000
_cell.length_c   1.000
_cell.angle_alpha   90.00
_cell.angle_beta   90.00
_cell.angle_gamma   90.00
#
_symmetry.space_group_name_H-M   'P 1'
#
loop_
_entity.id
_entity.type
_entity.pdbx_description
1 polymer ?
#
loop_
_entity_poly.entity_id
_entity_poly.type
_entity_poly.pdbx_seq_one_letter_code
_entity_poly.pdbx_strand_id
1 'polypeptide(L)'
;MQKVKQRVWSILLVCMMLLTMFPAAVSAEGGALPEAVDGVITLTENVDISASGYTVTGDITLDLNGFELKAANTGTGSIKVPEGAKLTLKDSSAEESGRIYTESAYSGQASGALIRVTGGSFVMESGYIYAVLDDPANKGQFAVGVENGGSVTIRGGKIEAGWYAISGNGMDVAKQSSIHVEGGTLVSTSDYALYLPHNCVTTISDGIVTGAAGGIAQRRGTLRITGGTIASEGTGDTGSWGDGTGGMGKAAVNVGTSSQGVYGDVELEISGGDFTAAKEAVSVEVGSSSEYEVKVSIIGGSFADDVSEYVPGGYTVIGSEEDGYRVVAEGEIPDENAVAAIGTHFYSSLAAAVSAAEDGSVIKMLRDTGLDSAVMVSGTLTLDLAGKTITGSDSANAAIAVTGNLTIRDSTAQKSPVVSADYQTVDYEAGKIVIASPNGAAVSVEKGGKLTLEGGIVQNTKNIGIGVHGSTDAASWNTPVKSAVAMNGGLVLAQEYGIGVYGNGASFVMKDGVISTVDNAAVAGNGSCTNSVNYGGTEIEISGGTLIGHITTPGYIANAIYHPQSGVLNITGGTIYADNGLGVLMRNGELNISGSVSIIATGDQSGQLAIFPLRCPETLWSLITRRGITITTIRLTRERFPFPAAASKPIRIRLR
;
A
#
# COMPACT_ATOMS: atom_id res chain seq x y z
N MET A 1 -6.16 26.56 2.50
CA MET A 1 -5.74 27.79 1.78
C MET A 1 -5.02 28.75 2.72
N GLN A 2 -3.86 29.26 2.31
CA GLN A 2 -3.08 30.38 2.90
C GLN A 2 -1.89 30.10 3.87
N LYS A 3 -1.34 28.87 3.95
CA LYS A 3 -0.02 28.63 4.58
C LYS A 3 0.77 27.42 4.02
N VAL A 4 0.98 27.32 2.70
CA VAL A 4 1.97 26.37 2.11
C VAL A 4 2.71 26.94 0.88
N LYS A 5 2.20 28.00 0.22
CA LYS A 5 2.82 28.61 -0.98
C LYS A 5 3.99 29.59 -0.73
N GLN A 6 4.80 29.40 0.32
CA GLN A 6 5.87 30.35 0.67
C GLN A 6 7.29 29.76 0.73
N ARG A 7 7.51 28.52 0.27
CA ARG A 7 8.87 27.94 0.18
C ARG A 7 9.37 27.62 -1.23
N VAL A 8 8.58 27.83 -2.28
CA VAL A 8 8.94 27.43 -3.66
C VAL A 8 9.17 28.62 -4.61
N TRP A 9 8.89 29.86 -4.18
CA TRP A 9 9.08 31.05 -5.02
C TRP A 9 10.38 31.83 -4.75
N SER A 10 11.27 31.28 -3.90
CA SER A 10 12.54 31.92 -3.54
C SER A 10 13.79 31.29 -4.19
N ILE A 11 13.62 30.22 -4.97
CA ILE A 11 14.74 29.51 -5.61
C ILE A 11 14.82 29.82 -7.12
N LEU A 12 13.69 30.12 -7.78
CA LEU A 12 13.69 30.47 -9.21
C LEU A 12 14.07 31.93 -9.53
N LEU A 13 14.23 32.80 -8.52
CA LEU A 13 14.61 34.21 -8.73
C LEU A 13 16.08 34.52 -8.43
N VAL A 14 16.87 33.55 -7.96
CA VAL A 14 18.31 33.71 -7.71
C VAL A 14 19.15 33.32 -8.94
N CYS A 15 18.60 32.57 -9.90
CA CYS A 15 19.30 32.16 -11.12
C CYS A 15 19.26 33.19 -12.28
N MET A 16 18.59 34.35 -12.13
CA MET A 16 18.42 35.31 -13.22
C MET A 16 19.03 36.71 -12.99
N MET A 17 19.70 36.96 -11.85
CA MET A 17 20.36 38.24 -11.58
C MET A 17 21.79 38.07 -11.05
N LEU A 18 22.66 37.46 -11.85
CA LEU A 18 24.13 37.59 -11.75
C LEU A 18 24.81 37.66 -13.14
N LEU A 19 24.06 38.02 -14.18
CA LEU A 19 24.64 38.58 -15.39
C LEU A 19 24.80 40.09 -15.19
N THR A 20 25.92 40.54 -14.66
CA THR A 20 26.52 41.81 -15.10
C THR A 20 27.96 41.93 -14.60
N MET A 21 28.86 42.13 -15.58
CA MET A 21 30.24 42.63 -15.48
C MET A 21 31.32 41.61 -15.12
N PHE A 22 31.71 40.78 -16.10
CA PHE A 22 33.05 40.21 -16.17
C PHE A 22 33.96 41.14 -16.98
N PRO A 23 35.17 41.48 -16.49
CA PRO A 23 36.17 42.15 -17.31
C PRO A 23 36.66 41.19 -18.42
N ALA A 24 36.99 41.76 -19.58
CA ALA A 24 37.37 41.05 -20.79
C ALA A 24 38.54 40.06 -20.56
N ALA A 25 38.40 38.88 -21.16
CA ALA A 25 39.40 37.82 -21.19
C ALA A 25 40.76 38.35 -21.68
N VAL A 26 41.77 38.29 -20.81
CA VAL A 26 43.18 38.30 -21.22
C VAL A 26 43.50 36.87 -21.70
N SER A 27 43.96 36.75 -22.93
CA SER A 27 44.46 35.49 -23.50
C SER A 27 45.57 34.94 -22.62
N ALA A 28 45.34 33.79 -21.96
CA ALA A 28 46.39 33.03 -21.30
C ALA A 28 47.39 32.55 -22.37
N GLU A 29 48.67 32.87 -22.21
CA GLU A 29 49.73 32.20 -22.96
C GLU A 29 49.81 30.75 -22.44
N GLY A 30 49.86 29.76 -23.35
CA GLY A 30 49.85 28.34 -22.98
C GLY A 30 50.91 28.02 -21.92
N GLY A 31 50.48 27.46 -20.79
CA GLY A 31 51.30 27.28 -19.59
C GLY A 31 51.14 25.88 -19.00
N ALA A 32 52.20 25.38 -18.37
CA ALA A 32 52.13 24.16 -17.55
C ALA A 32 51.50 24.48 -16.18
N LEU A 33 50.84 23.50 -15.55
CA LEU A 33 50.46 23.64 -14.15
C LEU A 33 51.70 23.87 -13.28
N PRO A 34 51.60 24.68 -12.21
CA PRO A 34 52.71 24.89 -11.29
C PRO A 34 53.10 23.56 -10.61
N GLU A 35 54.36 23.48 -10.16
CA GLU A 35 54.81 22.32 -9.40
C GLU A 35 54.00 22.17 -8.11
N ALA A 36 53.68 20.92 -7.77
CA ALA A 36 53.00 20.62 -6.52
C ALA A 36 53.95 20.84 -5.34
N VAL A 37 53.50 21.61 -4.34
CA VAL A 37 54.19 21.77 -3.05
C VAL A 37 53.44 20.95 -2.01
N ASP A 38 54.11 19.97 -1.42
CA ASP A 38 53.52 19.02 -0.45
C ASP A 38 52.22 18.36 -0.96
N GLY A 39 52.19 18.02 -2.26
CA GLY A 39 51.03 17.39 -2.91
C GLY A 39 49.92 18.37 -3.32
N VAL A 40 50.13 19.68 -3.20
CA VAL A 40 49.13 20.70 -3.58
C VAL A 40 49.64 21.54 -4.74
N ILE A 41 48.86 21.60 -5.83
CA ILE A 41 49.01 22.52 -6.95
C ILE A 41 48.06 23.69 -6.69
N THR A 42 48.60 24.87 -6.39
CA THR A 42 47.80 26.09 -6.18
C THR A 42 47.96 27.01 -7.38
N LEU A 43 46.85 27.37 -8.03
CA LEU A 43 46.90 28.35 -9.10
C LEU A 43 47.16 29.75 -8.54
N THR A 44 48.00 30.49 -9.25
CA THR A 44 48.32 31.91 -8.95
C THR A 44 48.01 32.83 -10.13
N GLU A 45 47.59 32.25 -11.24
CA GLU A 45 47.16 32.89 -12.48
C GLU A 45 46.26 31.91 -13.27
N ASN A 46 45.59 32.41 -14.31
CA ASN A 46 44.85 31.56 -15.24
C ASN A 46 45.82 30.69 -16.05
N VAL A 47 45.51 29.40 -16.20
CA VAL A 47 46.37 28.42 -16.88
C VAL A 47 45.62 27.78 -18.05
N ASP A 48 46.30 27.59 -19.18
CA ASP A 48 45.77 26.86 -20.34
C ASP A 48 46.59 25.59 -20.61
N ILE A 49 46.00 24.43 -20.27
CA ILE A 49 46.51 23.09 -20.56
C ILE A 49 45.75 22.42 -21.71
N SER A 50 44.90 23.11 -22.48
CA SER A 50 44.03 22.51 -23.50
C SER A 50 44.79 21.76 -24.61
N ALA A 51 46.06 22.09 -24.85
CA ALA A 51 46.93 21.37 -25.79
C ALA A 51 47.67 20.18 -25.16
N SER A 52 48.14 20.32 -23.91
CA SER A 52 49.06 19.38 -23.25
C SER A 52 48.37 18.42 -22.27
N GLY A 53 47.22 18.82 -21.74
CA GLY A 53 46.50 18.19 -20.64
C GLY A 53 47.31 18.09 -19.36
N TYR A 54 46.84 17.24 -18.46
CA TYR A 54 47.54 16.92 -17.21
C TYR A 54 47.28 15.45 -16.85
N THR A 55 48.33 14.71 -16.47
CA THR A 55 48.18 13.34 -15.95
C THR A 55 48.60 13.34 -14.49
N VAL A 56 47.66 13.00 -13.62
CA VAL A 56 47.86 12.97 -12.18
C VAL A 56 48.77 11.82 -11.80
N THR A 57 49.73 12.10 -10.92
CA THR A 57 50.67 11.11 -10.38
C THR A 57 50.70 11.20 -8.86
N GLY A 58 50.39 10.10 -8.17
CA GLY A 58 50.24 10.11 -6.71
C GLY A 58 48.90 10.70 -6.25
N ASP A 59 48.88 11.27 -5.04
CA ASP A 59 47.75 12.01 -4.48
C ASP A 59 48.03 13.51 -4.61
N ILE A 60 47.21 14.19 -5.41
CA ILE A 60 47.35 15.62 -5.73
C ILE A 60 46.08 16.36 -5.35
N THR A 61 46.23 17.52 -4.72
CA THR A 61 45.16 18.52 -4.59
C THR A 61 45.39 19.63 -5.59
N LEU A 62 44.44 19.87 -6.49
CA LEU A 62 44.38 21.05 -7.34
C LEU A 62 43.50 22.10 -6.65
N ASP A 63 44.12 23.20 -6.25
CA ASP A 63 43.47 24.38 -5.71
C ASP A 63 43.38 25.46 -6.77
N LEU A 64 42.16 25.74 -7.23
CA LEU A 64 41.91 26.76 -8.25
C LEU A 64 42.17 28.17 -7.72
N ASN A 65 42.03 28.40 -6.41
CA ASN A 65 42.31 29.67 -5.73
C ASN A 65 41.77 30.90 -6.50
N GLY A 66 40.55 30.79 -7.03
CA GLY A 66 39.85 31.86 -7.76
C GLY A 66 40.22 32.02 -9.23
N PHE A 67 41.15 31.20 -9.76
CA PHE A 67 41.64 31.27 -11.14
C PHE A 67 41.00 30.24 -12.07
N GLU A 68 41.17 30.48 -13.37
CA GLU A 68 40.63 29.63 -14.43
C GLU A 68 41.68 28.64 -14.95
N LEU A 69 41.27 27.38 -15.13
CA LEU A 69 42.04 26.34 -15.81
C LEU A 69 41.32 25.91 -17.08
N LYS A 70 41.87 26.28 -18.24
CA LYS A 70 41.38 25.80 -19.53
C LYS A 70 41.97 24.43 -19.85
N ALA A 71 41.12 23.46 -20.10
CA ALA A 71 41.48 22.13 -20.58
C ALA A 71 40.67 21.80 -21.85
N ALA A 72 40.84 20.60 -22.42
CA ALA A 72 40.07 20.17 -23.57
C ALA A 72 39.63 18.71 -23.45
N ASN A 73 38.49 18.40 -24.04
CA ASN A 73 37.89 17.06 -24.10
C ASN A 73 38.59 16.12 -25.11
N THR A 74 39.87 16.35 -25.37
CA THR A 74 40.69 15.62 -26.34
C THR A 74 41.59 14.59 -25.65
N GLY A 75 42.14 13.68 -26.44
CA GLY A 75 43.09 12.67 -25.95
C GLY A 75 44.34 13.27 -25.29
N THR A 76 44.78 14.47 -25.69
CA THR A 76 45.95 15.13 -25.09
C THR A 76 45.58 16.21 -24.09
N GLY A 77 44.51 16.96 -24.31
CA GLY A 77 44.15 18.15 -23.52
C GLY A 77 43.36 17.92 -22.23
N SER A 78 42.97 16.67 -21.95
CA SER A 78 42.17 16.33 -20.77
C SER A 78 43.02 16.19 -19.50
N ILE A 79 42.37 16.32 -18.35
CA ILE A 79 42.95 15.96 -17.05
C ILE A 79 42.70 14.46 -16.83
N LYS A 80 43.74 13.67 -16.61
CA LYS A 80 43.68 12.21 -16.51
C LYS A 80 44.06 11.76 -15.11
N VAL A 81 43.20 10.94 -14.50
CA VAL A 81 43.41 10.32 -13.19
C VAL A 81 43.51 8.81 -13.39
N PRO A 82 44.72 8.27 -13.65
CA PRO A 82 44.92 6.85 -13.90
C PRO A 82 44.83 6.00 -12.63
N GLU A 83 44.83 4.68 -12.79
CA GLU A 83 44.86 3.70 -11.71
C GLU A 83 46.00 3.98 -10.73
N GLY A 84 45.67 4.03 -9.43
CA GLY A 84 46.60 4.36 -8.34
C GLY A 84 46.86 5.84 -8.11
N ALA A 85 46.29 6.75 -8.92
CA ALA A 85 46.36 8.19 -8.70
C ALA A 85 45.08 8.75 -8.07
N LYS A 86 45.20 9.87 -7.36
CA LYS A 86 44.08 10.61 -6.77
C LYS A 86 44.20 12.11 -7.05
N LEU A 87 43.09 12.71 -7.46
CA LEU A 87 42.93 14.14 -7.65
C LEU A 87 41.85 14.68 -6.72
N THR A 88 42.20 15.64 -5.87
CA THR A 88 41.26 16.42 -5.07
C THR A 88 41.13 17.81 -5.68
N LEU A 89 39.94 18.26 -6.03
CA LEU A 89 39.68 19.60 -6.52
C LEU A 89 39.07 20.45 -5.42
N LYS A 90 39.61 21.66 -5.24
CA LYS A 90 39.02 22.69 -4.40
C LYS A 90 39.26 24.06 -5.01
N ASP A 91 38.54 25.04 -4.50
CA ASP A 91 38.84 26.44 -4.66
C ASP A 91 38.89 27.09 -3.29
N SER A 92 40.08 27.53 -2.88
CA SER A 92 40.29 28.21 -1.60
C SER A 92 40.08 29.72 -1.63
N SER A 93 39.73 30.29 -2.80
CA SER A 93 39.41 31.72 -2.87
C SER A 93 38.17 32.05 -2.07
N ALA A 94 38.13 33.27 -1.53
CA ALA A 94 37.01 33.73 -0.71
C ALA A 94 35.66 33.74 -1.46
N GLU A 95 35.70 33.92 -2.78
CA GLU A 95 34.52 34.00 -3.65
C GLU A 95 34.19 32.67 -4.34
N GLU A 96 35.03 31.64 -4.17
CA GLU A 96 34.94 30.35 -4.89
C GLU A 96 34.74 30.52 -6.42
N SER A 97 35.42 31.50 -7.01
CA SER A 97 35.22 31.92 -8.41
C SER A 97 36.04 31.14 -9.43
N GLY A 98 36.94 30.28 -8.98
CA GLY A 98 37.83 29.46 -9.78
C GLY A 98 37.07 28.39 -10.54
N ARG A 99 37.46 28.16 -11.80
CA ARG A 99 36.80 27.17 -12.65
C ARG A 99 37.74 26.39 -13.56
N ILE A 100 37.39 25.13 -13.82
CA ILE A 100 37.93 24.34 -14.91
C ILE A 100 36.94 24.39 -16.07
N TYR A 101 37.38 24.77 -17.27
CA TYR A 101 36.48 24.89 -18.42
C TYR A 101 37.08 24.40 -19.72
N THR A 102 36.22 24.25 -20.72
CA THR A 102 36.56 23.79 -22.06
C THR A 102 35.87 24.64 -23.12
N GLU A 103 36.49 24.74 -24.29
CA GLU A 103 35.91 25.34 -25.50
C GLU A 103 35.84 24.30 -26.65
N SER A 104 36.26 23.06 -26.40
CA SER A 104 36.33 22.03 -27.45
C SER A 104 34.97 21.39 -27.68
N ALA A 105 34.30 21.70 -28.80
CA ALA A 105 33.05 21.05 -29.20
C ALA A 105 33.23 19.56 -29.47
N TYR A 106 32.17 18.78 -29.22
CA TYR A 106 32.20 17.34 -29.46
C TYR A 106 32.52 17.03 -30.93
N SER A 107 33.51 16.17 -31.13
CA SER A 107 33.97 15.72 -32.44
C SER A 107 34.74 14.40 -32.31
N GLY A 108 35.09 13.77 -33.42
CA GLY A 108 35.88 12.53 -33.40
C GLY A 108 37.25 12.63 -32.68
N GLN A 109 37.79 13.84 -32.48
CA GLN A 109 39.02 14.09 -31.72
C GLN A 109 38.76 14.57 -30.27
N ALA A 110 37.56 15.10 -30.01
CA ALA A 110 37.12 15.64 -28.72
C ALA A 110 35.88 14.88 -28.22
N SER A 111 36.07 13.62 -27.86
CA SER A 111 34.99 12.67 -27.54
C SER A 111 35.04 12.12 -26.11
N GLY A 112 35.98 12.59 -25.28
CA GLY A 112 36.11 12.17 -23.87
C GLY A 112 35.63 13.25 -22.89
N ALA A 113 35.64 12.94 -21.61
CA ALA A 113 35.37 13.93 -20.56
C ALA A 113 36.55 14.89 -20.33
N LEU A 114 36.26 16.07 -19.78
CA LEU A 114 37.27 17.08 -19.45
C LEU A 114 38.23 16.58 -18.36
N ILE A 115 37.66 15.90 -17.35
CA ILE A 115 38.40 15.12 -16.34
C ILE A 115 38.06 13.64 -16.56
N ARG A 116 39.07 12.80 -16.79
CA ARG A 116 38.93 11.37 -17.04
C ARG A 116 39.51 10.55 -15.90
N VAL A 117 38.65 9.83 -15.20
CA VAL A 117 39.01 8.99 -14.05
C VAL A 117 39.03 7.53 -14.49
N THR A 118 40.21 7.01 -14.81
CA THR A 118 40.39 5.66 -15.36
C THR A 118 41.09 4.77 -14.33
N GLY A 119 40.31 4.13 -13.45
CA GLY A 119 40.82 3.35 -12.32
C GLY A 119 41.37 4.16 -11.15
N GLY A 120 41.52 5.48 -11.29
CA GLY A 120 41.96 6.40 -10.23
C GLY A 120 40.81 6.93 -9.36
N SER A 121 41.10 7.93 -8.52
CA SER A 121 40.11 8.57 -7.64
C SER A 121 40.03 10.09 -7.84
N PHE A 122 38.84 10.63 -8.02
CA PHE A 122 38.59 12.07 -8.08
C PHE A 122 37.65 12.49 -6.94
N VAL A 123 38.04 13.52 -6.19
CA VAL A 123 37.24 14.11 -5.12
C VAL A 123 37.05 15.58 -5.43
N MET A 124 35.82 16.07 -5.45
CA MET A 124 35.52 17.49 -5.58
C MET A 124 35.00 18.04 -4.26
N GLU A 125 35.78 18.91 -3.62
CA GLU A 125 35.41 19.60 -2.38
C GLU A 125 34.65 20.90 -2.67
N SER A 126 35.15 21.71 -3.60
CA SER A 126 34.55 22.98 -4.04
C SER A 126 35.03 23.38 -5.44
N GLY A 127 34.63 24.56 -5.92
CA GLY A 127 34.97 25.10 -7.25
C GLY A 127 33.93 24.79 -8.33
N TYR A 128 34.22 25.19 -9.56
CA TYR A 128 33.31 25.05 -10.70
C TYR A 128 33.93 24.30 -11.88
N ILE A 129 33.26 23.27 -12.40
CA ILE A 129 33.61 22.65 -13.68
C ILE A 129 32.55 23.03 -14.71
N TYR A 130 32.96 23.70 -15.79
CA TYR A 130 32.07 24.24 -16.80
C TYR A 130 32.38 23.69 -18.19
N ALA A 131 31.48 22.84 -18.69
CA ALA A 131 31.54 22.21 -20.01
C ALA A 131 30.27 22.46 -20.84
N VAL A 132 29.69 23.66 -20.70
CA VAL A 132 28.57 24.11 -21.55
C VAL A 132 29.12 24.95 -22.69
N LEU A 133 28.76 24.55 -23.90
CA LEU A 133 29.09 25.26 -25.14
C LEU A 133 27.81 25.80 -25.78
N ASP A 134 27.97 26.70 -26.74
CA ASP A 134 26.84 27.14 -27.57
C ASP A 134 26.21 25.96 -28.30
N ASP A 135 24.87 25.92 -28.36
CA ASP A 135 24.10 24.80 -28.92
C ASP A 135 24.44 23.45 -28.25
N PRO A 136 24.24 23.34 -26.91
CA PRO A 136 24.66 22.17 -26.15
C PRO A 136 23.93 20.89 -26.56
N ALA A 137 22.75 20.99 -27.20
CA ALA A 137 22.03 19.85 -27.74
C ALA A 137 22.85 19.11 -28.80
N ASN A 138 23.54 19.84 -29.68
CA ASN A 138 24.29 19.27 -30.80
C ASN A 138 25.82 19.27 -30.58
N LYS A 139 26.31 20.13 -29.68
CA LYS A 139 27.76 20.33 -29.43
C LYS A 139 28.14 20.13 -27.97
N GLY A 140 27.28 19.51 -27.18
CA GLY A 140 27.49 19.30 -25.75
C GLY A 140 28.80 18.60 -25.45
N GLN A 141 29.29 18.77 -24.21
CA GLN A 141 30.47 18.08 -23.72
C GLN A 141 30.22 17.44 -22.37
N PHE A 142 31.11 16.50 -22.02
CA PHE A 142 31.12 15.84 -20.72
C PHE A 142 32.11 16.52 -19.78
N ALA A 143 31.71 16.75 -18.53
CA ALA A 143 32.60 17.33 -17.54
C ALA A 143 33.52 16.27 -16.91
N VAL A 144 32.96 15.30 -16.20
CA VAL A 144 33.73 14.25 -15.51
C VAL A 144 33.38 12.86 -16.05
N GLY A 145 34.39 12.08 -16.41
CA GLY A 145 34.26 10.72 -16.95
C GLY A 145 34.76 9.68 -15.96
N VAL A 146 33.99 8.60 -15.75
CA VAL A 146 34.36 7.49 -14.86
C VAL A 146 34.50 6.21 -15.66
N GLU A 147 35.70 5.65 -15.65
CA GLU A 147 36.09 4.53 -16.51
C GLU A 147 36.89 3.47 -15.74
N ASN A 148 36.74 2.20 -16.14
CA ASN A 148 37.60 1.07 -15.76
C ASN A 148 37.95 0.99 -14.25
N GLY A 149 36.94 1.07 -13.38
CA GLY A 149 37.13 1.01 -11.92
C GLY A 149 37.44 2.35 -11.24
N GLY A 150 37.23 3.46 -11.95
CA GLY A 150 37.40 4.80 -11.39
C GLY A 150 36.43 5.10 -10.24
N SER A 151 36.82 6.01 -9.35
CA SER A 151 36.01 6.48 -8.23
C SER A 151 35.84 8.00 -8.28
N VAL A 152 34.61 8.49 -8.20
CA VAL A 152 34.29 9.92 -8.11
C VAL A 152 33.53 10.20 -6.82
N THR A 153 33.95 11.20 -6.06
CA THR A 153 33.22 11.71 -4.88
C THR A 153 32.99 13.21 -5.01
N ILE A 154 31.73 13.64 -4.94
CA ILE A 154 31.34 15.05 -4.96
C ILE A 154 30.86 15.44 -3.56
N ARG A 155 31.63 16.28 -2.88
CA ARG A 155 31.28 16.83 -1.56
C ARG A 155 30.67 18.23 -1.68
N GLY A 156 31.01 18.97 -2.73
CA GLY A 156 30.58 20.35 -2.94
C GLY A 156 30.95 20.90 -4.31
N GLY A 157 30.77 22.20 -4.49
CA GLY A 157 30.99 22.90 -5.75
C GLY A 157 29.92 22.63 -6.82
N LYS A 158 30.17 23.09 -8.04
CA LYS A 158 29.24 22.99 -9.17
C LYS A 158 29.90 22.30 -10.37
N ILE A 159 29.18 21.42 -11.03
CA ILE A 159 29.52 20.86 -12.32
C ILE A 159 28.37 21.15 -13.27
N GLU A 160 28.64 21.79 -14.38
CA GLU A 160 27.64 22.10 -15.40
C GLU A 160 28.16 21.71 -16.77
N ALA A 161 27.39 20.92 -17.49
CA ALA A 161 27.79 20.33 -18.76
C ALA A 161 26.69 20.46 -19.82
N GLY A 162 27.11 20.43 -21.09
CA GLY A 162 26.18 20.29 -22.21
C GLY A 162 25.36 19.00 -22.08
N TRP A 163 26.06 17.86 -21.98
CA TRP A 163 25.43 16.54 -21.90
C TRP A 163 25.48 15.92 -20.52
N TYR A 164 26.64 15.47 -20.03
CA TYR A 164 26.71 14.75 -18.76
C TYR A 164 27.65 15.50 -17.81
N ALA A 165 27.14 15.86 -16.62
CA ALA A 165 27.97 16.37 -15.54
C ALA A 165 28.94 15.26 -15.08
N ILE A 166 28.41 14.04 -14.93
CA ILE A 166 29.22 12.83 -14.76
C ILE A 166 28.78 11.79 -15.79
N SER A 167 29.70 11.40 -16.67
CA SER A 167 29.51 10.34 -17.65
C SER A 167 30.25 9.08 -17.22
N GLY A 168 29.53 7.98 -17.08
CA GLY A 168 30.13 6.67 -17.00
C GLY A 168 30.52 6.14 -18.38
N ASN A 169 31.66 5.45 -18.47
CA ASN A 169 32.03 4.71 -19.66
C ASN A 169 32.96 3.56 -19.26
N GLY A 170 32.48 2.32 -19.38
CA GLY A 170 33.25 1.15 -18.95
C GLY A 170 32.78 -0.08 -19.71
N MET A 171 33.48 -0.38 -20.79
CA MET A 171 33.29 -1.63 -21.52
C MET A 171 33.82 -2.84 -20.72
N ASP A 172 34.74 -2.60 -19.79
CA ASP A 172 35.26 -3.62 -18.88
C ASP A 172 34.28 -3.87 -17.74
N VAL A 173 33.47 -4.92 -17.91
CA VAL A 173 32.47 -5.34 -16.91
C VAL A 173 33.09 -5.94 -15.64
N ALA A 174 34.38 -6.31 -15.68
CA ALA A 174 35.07 -6.90 -14.53
C ALA A 174 35.56 -5.85 -13.52
N LYS A 175 35.69 -4.58 -13.93
CA LYS A 175 36.10 -3.48 -13.05
C LYS A 175 34.88 -2.64 -12.65
N GLN A 176 34.48 -2.74 -11.39
CA GLN A 176 33.39 -1.93 -10.83
C GLN A 176 33.88 -0.52 -10.48
N SER A 177 33.24 0.51 -11.04
CA SER A 177 33.45 1.92 -10.67
C SER A 177 32.59 2.33 -9.48
N SER A 178 32.89 3.49 -8.87
CA SER A 178 32.06 4.09 -7.80
C SER A 178 31.81 5.58 -8.02
N ILE A 179 30.60 6.02 -7.71
CA ILE A 179 30.22 7.44 -7.71
C ILE A 179 29.51 7.74 -6.38
N HIS A 180 29.98 8.75 -5.66
CA HIS A 180 29.38 9.22 -4.41
C HIS A 180 29.04 10.70 -4.53
N VAL A 181 27.77 11.05 -4.36
CA VAL A 181 27.31 12.44 -4.28
C VAL A 181 26.85 12.70 -2.84
N GLU A 182 27.65 13.50 -2.14
CA GLU A 182 27.47 13.91 -0.74
C GLU A 182 27.08 15.39 -0.63
N GLY A 183 26.94 16.08 -1.76
CA GLY A 183 26.64 17.51 -1.86
C GLY A 183 26.88 18.05 -3.27
N GLY A 184 26.95 19.38 -3.38
CA GLY A 184 27.23 20.07 -4.64
C GLY A 184 26.04 20.14 -5.61
N THR A 185 26.29 20.65 -6.82
CA THR A 185 25.28 20.85 -7.86
C THR A 185 25.78 20.31 -9.20
N LEU A 186 25.08 19.32 -9.74
CA LEU A 186 25.40 18.59 -10.97
C LEU A 186 24.32 18.89 -12.01
N VAL A 187 24.68 19.56 -13.09
CA VAL A 187 23.73 20.09 -14.07
C VAL A 187 24.05 19.60 -15.47
N SER A 188 23.05 19.05 -16.15
CA SER A 188 23.02 18.92 -17.60
C SER A 188 22.08 19.94 -18.22
N THR A 189 22.56 20.64 -19.23
CA THR A 189 21.77 21.66 -19.94
C THR A 189 21.01 21.09 -21.16
N SER A 190 21.26 19.85 -21.58
CA SER A 190 20.60 19.25 -22.76
C SER A 190 20.11 17.81 -22.56
N ASP A 191 20.68 17.06 -21.63
CA ASP A 191 20.46 15.62 -21.45
C ASP A 191 20.29 15.27 -19.96
N TYR A 192 20.70 14.08 -19.55
CA TYR A 192 20.75 13.62 -18.16
C TYR A 192 21.99 14.16 -17.42
N ALA A 193 21.88 14.55 -16.14
CA ALA A 193 23.07 15.02 -15.40
C ALA A 193 24.09 13.89 -15.14
N LEU A 194 23.60 12.71 -14.77
CA LEU A 194 24.40 11.50 -14.58
C LEU A 194 24.01 10.44 -15.61
N TYR A 195 25.00 9.90 -16.32
CA TYR A 195 24.82 8.76 -17.22
C TYR A 195 25.61 7.55 -16.71
N LEU A 196 24.91 6.45 -16.41
CA LEU A 196 25.46 5.27 -15.74
C LEU A 196 25.31 4.00 -16.62
N PRO A 197 26.10 3.87 -17.71
CA PRO A 197 25.99 2.73 -18.63
C PRO A 197 26.78 1.48 -18.20
N HIS A 198 27.58 1.57 -17.14
CA HIS A 198 28.64 0.61 -16.84
C HIS A 198 28.45 -0.02 -15.46
N ASN A 199 29.28 -1.02 -15.13
CA ASN A 199 29.24 -1.64 -13.81
C ASN A 199 29.71 -0.62 -12.75
N CYS A 200 28.75 0.00 -12.07
CA CYS A 200 29.00 1.07 -11.12
C CYS A 200 28.11 0.92 -9.89
N VAL A 201 28.65 1.26 -8.72
CA VAL A 201 27.85 1.55 -7.52
C VAL A 201 27.80 3.06 -7.36
N THR A 202 26.61 3.63 -7.54
CA THR A 202 26.35 5.05 -7.36
C THR A 202 25.54 5.27 -6.09
N THR A 203 25.99 6.16 -5.21
CA THR A 203 25.27 6.56 -4.00
C THR A 203 25.05 8.06 -4.00
N ILE A 204 23.82 8.50 -3.77
CA ILE A 204 23.44 9.91 -3.63
C ILE A 204 22.83 10.08 -2.25
N SER A 205 23.50 10.86 -1.41
CA SER A 205 23.09 11.12 -0.03
C SER A 205 22.65 12.56 0.21
N ASP A 206 23.14 13.48 -0.61
CA ASP A 206 22.74 14.89 -0.65
C ASP A 206 23.15 15.50 -2.01
N GLY A 207 22.89 16.79 -2.22
CA GLY A 207 23.23 17.54 -3.42
C GLY A 207 22.07 17.71 -4.39
N ILE A 208 22.31 18.45 -5.47
CA ILE A 208 21.32 18.75 -6.51
C ILE A 208 21.78 18.14 -7.82
N VAL A 209 20.97 17.28 -8.42
CA VAL A 209 21.22 16.59 -9.68
C VAL A 209 20.09 16.91 -10.66
N THR A 210 20.34 17.82 -11.60
CA THR A 210 19.33 18.34 -12.51
C THR A 210 19.76 18.20 -13.95
N GLY A 211 18.94 17.58 -14.78
CA GLY A 211 19.17 17.60 -16.23
C GLY A 211 17.95 18.07 -17.00
N ALA A 212 18.23 18.60 -18.19
CA ALA A 212 17.19 19.01 -19.12
C ALA A 212 16.27 17.83 -19.49
N ALA A 213 16.83 16.65 -19.74
CA ALA A 213 16.07 15.41 -19.95
C ALA A 213 15.77 14.71 -18.63
N GLY A 214 16.71 14.74 -17.68
CA GLY A 214 16.54 14.11 -16.38
C GLY A 214 17.73 14.20 -15.45
N GLY A 215 17.56 13.78 -14.20
CA GLY A 215 18.67 13.78 -13.26
C GLY A 215 19.65 12.65 -13.56
N ILE A 216 19.13 11.42 -13.67
CA ILE A 216 19.95 10.21 -13.76
C ILE A 216 19.42 9.25 -14.81
N ALA A 217 20.29 8.80 -15.71
CA ALA A 217 20.04 7.70 -16.64
C ALA A 217 20.87 6.48 -16.23
N GLN A 218 20.22 5.44 -15.72
CA GLN A 218 20.85 4.18 -15.30
C GLN A 218 20.60 3.09 -16.34
N ARG A 219 21.66 2.42 -16.77
CA ARG A 219 21.57 1.24 -17.66
C ARG A 219 22.22 -0.01 -17.08
N ARG A 220 22.99 0.09 -16.00
CA ARG A 220 23.65 -1.05 -15.35
C ARG A 220 24.08 -0.67 -13.92
N GLY A 221 24.23 -1.65 -13.05
CA GLY A 221 24.82 -1.49 -11.72
C GLY A 221 23.80 -1.08 -10.67
N THR A 222 24.29 -0.62 -9.53
CA THR A 222 23.47 -0.29 -8.37
C THR A 222 23.42 1.23 -8.17
N LEU A 223 22.22 1.78 -8.02
CA LEU A 223 21.96 3.17 -7.67
C LEU A 223 21.22 3.22 -6.33
N ARG A 224 21.83 3.87 -5.33
CA ARG A 224 21.26 4.09 -4.01
C ARG A 224 21.03 5.57 -3.79
N ILE A 225 19.78 5.97 -3.55
CA ILE A 225 19.41 7.35 -3.25
C ILE A 225 18.83 7.39 -1.83
N THR A 226 19.52 8.10 -0.94
CA THR A 226 19.11 8.29 0.46
C THR A 226 18.73 9.75 0.76
N GLY A 227 19.07 10.69 -0.13
CA GLY A 227 18.79 12.12 0.02
C GLY A 227 19.15 12.92 -1.25
N GLY A 228 19.07 14.25 -1.14
CA GLY A 228 19.31 15.18 -2.26
C GLY A 228 18.08 15.49 -3.11
N THR A 229 18.25 16.35 -4.11
CA THR A 229 17.21 16.72 -5.09
C THR A 229 17.59 16.20 -6.47
N ILE A 230 16.72 15.40 -7.08
CA ILE A 230 16.93 14.81 -8.40
C ILE A 230 15.82 15.33 -9.30
N ALA A 231 16.17 15.99 -10.41
CA ALA A 231 15.22 16.77 -11.20
C ALA A 231 15.33 16.53 -12.70
N SER A 232 14.16 16.44 -13.34
CA SER A 232 14.00 16.62 -14.79
C SER A 232 13.29 17.94 -15.09
N GLU A 233 13.91 18.77 -15.93
CA GLU A 233 13.29 19.99 -16.44
C GLU A 233 12.31 19.73 -17.59
N GLY A 234 12.24 18.49 -18.08
CA GLY A 234 11.36 18.07 -19.17
C GLY A 234 11.63 18.77 -20.51
N THR A 235 12.79 19.41 -20.67
CA THR A 235 13.14 20.24 -21.84
C THR A 235 14.16 19.58 -22.77
N GLY A 236 14.92 18.62 -22.27
CA GLY A 236 16.00 17.97 -23.00
C GLY A 236 15.50 17.12 -24.16
N ASP A 237 16.40 16.84 -25.09
CA ASP A 237 16.17 15.98 -26.24
C ASP A 237 17.24 14.89 -26.24
N THR A 238 16.82 13.68 -25.92
CA THR A 238 17.65 12.48 -25.89
C THR A 238 17.84 11.89 -27.29
N GLY A 239 17.26 12.49 -28.33
CA GLY A 239 17.40 12.14 -29.74
C GLY A 239 17.30 10.66 -30.07
N SER A 240 18.00 10.23 -31.12
CA SER A 240 18.09 8.82 -31.58
C SER A 240 19.56 8.39 -31.71
N TRP A 241 20.37 8.76 -30.72
CA TRP A 241 21.81 8.55 -30.76
C TRP A 241 22.20 7.12 -30.34
N GLY A 242 23.38 6.67 -30.76
CA GLY A 242 23.92 5.35 -30.41
C GLY A 242 24.77 5.34 -29.12
N ASP A 243 24.80 6.43 -28.37
CA ASP A 243 25.60 6.61 -27.15
C ASP A 243 24.91 6.06 -25.89
N GLY A 244 23.62 5.73 -26.02
CA GLY A 244 22.84 4.99 -25.05
C GLY A 244 21.90 5.79 -24.17
N THR A 245 21.73 7.10 -24.37
CA THR A 245 20.53 7.84 -23.91
C THR A 245 19.48 7.99 -25.02
N GLY A 246 19.86 7.70 -26.27
CA GLY A 246 18.99 7.65 -27.45
C GLY A 246 17.59 7.08 -27.19
N GLY A 247 16.57 7.93 -27.33
CA GLY A 247 15.17 7.54 -27.19
C GLY A 247 14.70 7.30 -25.76
N MET A 248 15.44 7.78 -24.75
CA MET A 248 14.96 7.82 -23.35
C MET A 248 13.84 8.85 -23.20
N GLY A 249 12.81 8.50 -22.43
CA GLY A 249 11.84 9.46 -21.93
C GLY A 249 12.48 10.49 -21.00
N LYS A 250 11.68 11.41 -20.49
CA LYS A 250 12.14 12.48 -19.59
C LYS A 250 11.75 12.08 -18.18
N ALA A 251 12.73 11.79 -17.34
CA ALA A 251 12.44 11.41 -15.95
C ALA A 251 13.50 11.93 -14.99
N ALA A 252 13.13 12.18 -13.73
CA ALA A 252 14.13 12.51 -12.72
C ALA A 252 15.13 11.35 -12.57
N VAL A 253 14.64 10.10 -12.55
CA VAL A 253 15.44 8.88 -12.72
C VAL A 253 14.85 8.02 -13.83
N ASN A 254 15.66 7.67 -14.82
CA ASN A 254 15.31 6.75 -15.89
C ASN A 254 16.17 5.48 -15.81
N VAL A 255 15.52 4.32 -15.74
CA VAL A 255 16.14 2.99 -15.69
C VAL A 255 15.85 2.27 -16.99
N GLY A 256 16.77 2.38 -17.95
CA GLY A 256 16.60 1.77 -19.26
C GLY A 256 15.42 2.31 -20.07
N THR A 257 15.24 1.78 -21.28
CA THR A 257 14.12 2.18 -22.16
C THR A 257 13.39 0.96 -22.69
N SER A 258 12.15 1.15 -23.13
CA SER A 258 11.41 0.12 -23.86
C SER A 258 12.08 -0.31 -25.18
N SER A 259 12.91 0.54 -25.78
CA SER A 259 13.55 0.33 -27.08
C SER A 259 14.97 -0.26 -27.02
N GLN A 260 15.75 0.05 -25.98
CA GLN A 260 17.14 -0.36 -25.84
C GLN A 260 17.42 -1.11 -24.53
N GLY A 261 16.43 -1.20 -23.62
CA GLY A 261 16.54 -1.94 -22.37
C GLY A 261 17.64 -1.40 -21.44
N VAL A 262 18.20 -2.30 -20.64
CA VAL A 262 19.38 -2.07 -19.81
C VAL A 262 20.58 -2.82 -20.41
N TYR A 263 21.80 -2.41 -20.08
CA TYR A 263 23.03 -3.04 -20.57
C TYR A 263 23.54 -4.16 -19.66
N GLY A 264 23.03 -4.25 -18.44
CA GLY A 264 23.30 -5.34 -17.51
C GLY A 264 22.30 -5.30 -16.37
N ASP A 265 22.51 -6.12 -15.35
CA ASP A 265 21.66 -6.11 -14.17
C ASP A 265 21.63 -4.72 -13.52
N VAL A 266 20.43 -4.31 -13.10
CA VAL A 266 20.15 -3.03 -12.47
C VAL A 266 19.48 -3.24 -11.12
N GLU A 267 19.97 -2.51 -10.13
CA GLU A 267 19.34 -2.35 -8.83
C GLU A 267 19.17 -0.85 -8.54
N LEU A 268 17.92 -0.42 -8.34
CA LEU A 268 17.56 0.93 -7.90
C LEU A 268 16.92 0.85 -6.51
N GLU A 269 17.58 1.46 -5.54
CA GLU A 269 17.11 1.58 -4.16
C GLU A 269 16.90 3.07 -3.82
N ILE A 270 15.65 3.46 -3.55
CA ILE A 270 15.31 4.81 -3.11
C ILE A 270 14.74 4.75 -1.69
N SER A 271 15.42 5.42 -0.76
CA SER A 271 15.02 5.50 0.66
C SER A 271 14.80 6.92 1.16
N GLY A 272 15.10 7.92 0.33
CA GLY A 272 14.90 9.34 0.60
C GLY A 272 15.24 10.20 -0.62
N GLY A 273 15.15 11.51 -0.46
CA GLY A 273 15.37 12.50 -1.52
C GLY A 273 14.08 13.09 -2.08
N ASP A 274 14.23 14.18 -2.82
CA ASP A 274 13.15 14.92 -3.48
C ASP A 274 13.28 14.79 -5.00
N PHE A 275 12.27 14.21 -5.64
CA PHE A 275 12.22 13.94 -7.07
C PHE A 275 11.21 14.88 -7.73
N THR A 276 11.70 15.74 -8.61
CA THR A 276 10.85 16.72 -9.30
C THR A 276 10.85 16.48 -10.80
N ALA A 277 9.67 16.52 -11.40
CA ALA A 277 9.48 16.37 -12.82
C ALA A 277 8.67 17.54 -13.36
N ALA A 278 9.24 18.28 -14.33
CA ALA A 278 8.56 19.39 -14.98
C ALA A 278 7.94 18.96 -16.32
N LYS A 279 6.85 19.65 -16.70
CA LYS A 279 6.12 19.40 -17.95
C LYS A 279 5.61 17.96 -18.03
N GLU A 280 5.95 17.24 -19.10
CA GLU A 280 5.56 15.85 -19.35
C GLU A 280 6.59 14.85 -18.79
N ALA A 281 7.56 15.29 -17.98
CA ALA A 281 8.50 14.40 -17.33
C ALA A 281 7.82 13.65 -16.17
N VAL A 282 8.37 12.49 -15.82
CA VAL A 282 7.94 11.69 -14.66
C VAL A 282 9.05 11.59 -13.61
N SER A 283 8.72 11.14 -12.40
CA SER A 283 9.70 11.03 -11.33
C SER A 283 10.60 9.82 -11.54
N VAL A 284 10.01 8.67 -11.84
CA VAL A 284 10.74 7.42 -12.09
C VAL A 284 10.16 6.74 -13.32
N GLU A 285 11.01 6.47 -14.31
CA GLU A 285 10.65 5.68 -15.49
C GLU A 285 11.49 4.41 -15.53
N VAL A 286 10.84 3.25 -15.61
CA VAL A 286 11.50 1.94 -15.61
C VAL A 286 11.17 1.18 -16.89
N GLY A 287 12.19 0.92 -17.71
CA GLY A 287 12.09 0.08 -18.89
C GLY A 287 12.14 -1.42 -18.54
N SER A 288 11.48 -2.24 -19.36
CA SER A 288 11.54 -3.69 -19.25
C SER A 288 12.78 -4.29 -19.94
N SER A 289 13.33 -5.38 -19.41
CA SER A 289 14.39 -6.17 -20.04
C SER A 289 14.06 -7.66 -20.00
N SER A 290 14.33 -8.38 -21.09
CA SER A 290 14.22 -9.85 -21.14
C SER A 290 15.57 -10.56 -20.92
N GLU A 291 16.68 -9.81 -20.95
CA GLU A 291 18.04 -10.36 -20.87
C GLU A 291 18.66 -10.18 -19.49
N TYR A 292 18.27 -9.12 -18.78
CA TYR A 292 18.89 -8.70 -17.53
C TYR A 292 17.84 -8.47 -16.45
N GLU A 293 18.27 -8.61 -15.19
CA GLU A 293 17.41 -8.36 -14.05
C GLU A 293 17.29 -6.86 -13.78
N VAL A 294 16.06 -6.38 -13.58
CA VAL A 294 15.78 -5.00 -13.17
C VAL A 294 15.04 -5.05 -11.83
N LYS A 295 15.73 -4.65 -10.76
CA LYS A 295 15.17 -4.53 -9.40
C LYS A 295 14.98 -3.08 -9.05
N VAL A 296 13.75 -2.71 -8.68
CA VAL A 296 13.41 -1.38 -8.19
C VAL A 296 12.70 -1.53 -6.85
N SER A 297 13.16 -0.77 -5.85
CA SER A 297 12.56 -0.72 -4.52
C SER A 297 12.55 0.71 -4.01
N ILE A 298 11.35 1.25 -3.82
CA ILE A 298 11.14 2.61 -3.29
C ILE A 298 10.49 2.50 -1.92
N ILE A 299 11.23 2.91 -0.88
CA ILE A 299 10.82 2.83 0.52
C ILE A 299 10.78 4.20 1.21
N GLY A 300 11.11 5.28 0.49
CA GLY A 300 11.05 6.65 0.98
C GLY A 300 11.23 7.68 -0.14
N GLY A 301 11.11 8.96 0.20
CA GLY A 301 11.28 10.08 -0.73
C GLY A 301 9.98 10.80 -1.10
N SER A 302 10.12 11.95 -1.77
CA SER A 302 9.02 12.78 -2.30
C SER A 302 9.05 12.77 -3.83
N PHE A 303 7.90 12.65 -4.49
CA PHE A 303 7.77 12.46 -5.93
C PHE A 303 6.71 13.40 -6.53
N ALA A 304 6.89 13.78 -7.79
CA ALA A 304 5.92 14.59 -8.54
C ALA A 304 4.70 13.77 -9.02
N ASP A 305 4.84 12.45 -9.07
CA ASP A 305 3.86 11.50 -9.62
C ASP A 305 3.83 10.20 -8.78
N ASP A 306 2.79 9.40 -9.00
CA ASP A 306 2.55 8.17 -8.23
C ASP A 306 3.55 7.07 -8.61
N VAL A 307 4.26 6.56 -7.60
CA VAL A 307 5.27 5.50 -7.72
C VAL A 307 4.84 4.18 -7.09
N SER A 308 3.54 4.00 -6.80
CA SER A 308 2.99 2.84 -6.09
C SER A 308 3.38 1.49 -6.70
N GLU A 309 3.60 1.43 -8.01
CA GLU A 309 4.07 0.23 -8.72
C GLU A 309 5.39 -0.32 -8.16
N TYR A 310 6.25 0.55 -7.64
CA TYR A 310 7.62 0.23 -7.20
C TYR A 310 7.77 0.15 -5.67
N VAL A 311 6.66 0.28 -4.93
CA VAL A 311 6.66 0.29 -3.47
C VAL A 311 6.39 -1.12 -2.93
N PRO A 312 7.33 -1.72 -2.16
CA PRO A 312 7.14 -3.05 -1.61
C PRO A 312 6.17 -3.04 -0.41
N GLY A 313 5.69 -4.23 -0.03
CA GLY A 313 4.85 -4.39 1.16
C GLY A 313 5.53 -3.88 2.44
N GLY A 314 4.74 -3.25 3.31
CA GLY A 314 5.24 -2.55 4.52
C GLY A 314 5.44 -1.05 4.32
N TYR A 315 5.30 -0.56 3.09
CA TYR A 315 5.35 0.86 2.73
C TYR A 315 4.13 1.22 1.88
N THR A 316 3.84 2.51 1.77
CA THR A 316 2.71 3.02 0.99
C THR A 316 2.99 4.42 0.45
N VAL A 317 2.28 4.78 -0.61
CA VAL A 317 2.30 6.12 -1.17
C VAL A 317 1.17 6.94 -0.54
N ILE A 318 1.51 8.11 -0.01
CA ILE A 318 0.56 9.13 0.45
C ILE A 318 0.69 10.39 -0.40
N GLY A 319 -0.38 11.18 -0.49
CA GLY A 319 -0.39 12.44 -1.21
C GLY A 319 -1.36 12.46 -2.39
N SER A 320 -1.22 13.45 -3.26
CA SER A 320 -2.07 13.66 -4.44
C SER A 320 -1.32 14.46 -5.50
N GLU A 321 -1.86 14.54 -6.72
CA GLU A 321 -1.30 15.39 -7.78
C GLU A 321 -1.13 16.87 -7.35
N GLU A 322 -1.97 17.39 -6.45
CA GLU A 322 -1.89 18.79 -5.99
C GLU A 322 -0.80 19.01 -4.93
N ASP A 323 -0.57 18.02 -4.07
CA ASP A 323 0.33 18.11 -2.90
C ASP A 323 1.68 17.40 -3.12
N GLY A 324 1.82 16.64 -4.22
CA GLY A 324 2.90 15.70 -4.45
C GLY A 324 2.68 14.36 -3.73
N TYR A 325 3.50 13.37 -4.09
CA TYR A 325 3.46 12.02 -3.55
C TYR A 325 4.64 11.78 -2.62
N ARG A 326 4.46 10.94 -1.60
CA ARG A 326 5.51 10.58 -0.64
C ARG A 326 5.40 9.11 -0.29
N VAL A 327 6.53 8.43 -0.25
CA VAL A 327 6.59 7.03 0.23
C VAL A 327 6.91 7.04 1.71
N VAL A 328 6.12 6.32 2.50
CA VAL A 328 6.27 6.21 3.96
C VAL A 328 6.07 4.77 4.41
N ALA A 329 6.71 4.40 5.53
CA ALA A 329 6.47 3.10 6.15
C ALA A 329 5.05 3.03 6.74
N GLU A 330 4.42 1.87 6.61
CA GLU A 330 3.20 1.56 7.37
C GLU A 330 3.53 1.63 8.87
N GLY A 331 2.70 2.34 9.64
CA GLY A 331 2.96 2.65 11.04
C GLY A 331 3.58 4.03 11.29
N GLU A 332 4.08 4.71 10.26
CA GLU A 332 4.63 6.08 10.32
C GLU A 332 3.82 7.10 9.51
N ILE A 333 2.66 6.69 9.02
CA ILE A 333 1.77 7.52 8.19
C ILE A 333 1.22 8.69 9.03
N PRO A 334 1.11 9.91 8.47
CA PRO A 334 0.41 11.00 9.14
C PRO A 334 -1.06 10.66 9.42
N ASP A 335 -1.60 11.09 10.56
CA ASP A 335 -3.01 10.86 10.95
C ASP A 335 -4.00 11.30 9.85
N GLU A 336 -3.68 12.38 9.15
CA GLU A 336 -4.46 12.90 8.02
C GLU A 336 -4.44 12.04 6.74
N ASN A 337 -3.72 10.92 6.73
CA ASN A 337 -3.74 9.93 5.65
C ASN A 337 -4.15 8.53 6.15
N ALA A 338 -4.29 8.35 7.47
CA ALA A 338 -4.50 7.04 8.08
C ALA A 338 -5.96 6.57 7.99
N VAL A 339 -6.16 5.29 7.66
CA VAL A 339 -7.47 4.61 7.71
C VAL A 339 -7.67 3.91 9.05
N ALA A 340 -6.60 3.35 9.62
CA ALA A 340 -6.63 2.62 10.88
C ALA A 340 -5.39 2.92 11.73
N ALA A 341 -5.47 2.66 13.02
CA ALA A 341 -4.36 2.82 13.95
C ALA A 341 -4.26 1.70 14.98
N ILE A 342 -3.04 1.41 15.42
CA ILE A 342 -2.71 0.55 16.57
C ILE A 342 -1.84 1.37 17.52
N GLY A 343 -2.40 1.76 18.67
CA GLY A 343 -1.71 2.67 19.59
C GLY A 343 -1.39 4.00 18.90
N THR A 344 -0.10 4.30 18.74
CA THR A 344 0.41 5.52 18.06
C THR A 344 0.84 5.27 16.61
N HIS A 345 0.69 4.05 16.10
CA HIS A 345 1.05 3.68 14.73
C HIS A 345 -0.15 3.78 13.80
N PHE A 346 0.05 4.38 12.64
CA PHE A 346 -0.99 4.70 11.66
C PHE A 346 -0.81 3.91 10.38
N TYR A 347 -1.92 3.41 9.82
CA TYR A 347 -1.94 2.50 8.67
C TYR A 347 -2.83 3.05 7.56
N SER A 348 -2.40 2.86 6.30
CA SER A 348 -3.14 3.34 5.12
C SER A 348 -4.41 2.53 4.85
N SER A 349 -4.49 1.31 5.39
CA SER A 349 -5.61 0.41 5.19
C SER A 349 -5.86 -0.46 6.42
N LEU A 350 -7.08 -0.99 6.54
CA LEU A 350 -7.42 -1.99 7.56
C LEU A 350 -6.59 -3.27 7.39
N ALA A 351 -6.32 -3.69 6.14
CA ALA A 351 -5.53 -4.89 5.86
C ALA A 351 -4.08 -4.73 6.34
N ALA A 352 -3.46 -3.57 6.12
CA ALA A 352 -2.12 -3.27 6.62
C ALA A 352 -2.08 -3.29 8.16
N ALA A 353 -3.07 -2.69 8.81
CA ALA A 353 -3.18 -2.74 10.28
C ALA A 353 -3.32 -4.18 10.79
N VAL A 354 -4.20 -5.00 10.19
CA VAL A 354 -4.38 -6.41 10.57
C VAL A 354 -3.10 -7.23 10.37
N SER A 355 -2.38 -6.99 9.26
CA SER A 355 -1.12 -7.68 8.98
C SER A 355 0.00 -7.31 9.97
N ALA A 356 0.02 -6.08 10.47
CA ALA A 356 1.01 -5.60 11.42
C ALA A 356 0.65 -5.89 12.89
N ALA A 357 -0.60 -6.26 13.16
CA ALA A 357 -1.11 -6.39 14.52
C ALA A 357 -0.53 -7.61 15.26
N GLU A 358 -0.01 -7.36 16.45
CA GLU A 358 0.34 -8.42 17.41
C GLU A 358 -0.92 -8.96 18.11
N ASP A 359 -0.84 -10.18 18.65
CA ASP A 359 -1.91 -10.75 19.47
C ASP A 359 -2.25 -9.85 20.66
N GLY A 360 -3.53 -9.53 20.80
CA GLY A 360 -4.09 -8.60 21.78
C GLY A 360 -4.25 -7.16 21.28
N SER A 361 -3.79 -6.84 20.06
CA SER A 361 -3.87 -5.49 19.52
C SER A 361 -5.31 -4.99 19.34
N VAL A 362 -5.48 -3.69 19.57
CA VAL A 362 -6.71 -2.95 19.25
C VAL A 362 -6.47 -2.13 18.00
N ILE A 363 -7.15 -2.49 16.92
CA ILE A 363 -7.18 -1.74 15.66
C ILE A 363 -8.35 -0.77 15.75
N LYS A 364 -8.07 0.53 15.77
CA LYS A 364 -9.07 1.58 15.77
C LYS A 364 -9.22 2.14 14.36
N MET A 365 -10.44 2.17 13.84
CA MET A 365 -10.74 2.84 12.57
C MET A 365 -10.69 4.37 12.75
N LEU A 366 -10.09 5.04 11.78
CA LEU A 366 -9.99 6.50 11.72
C LEU A 366 -10.84 7.08 10.59
N ARG A 367 -11.07 6.29 9.53
CA ARG A 367 -11.84 6.67 8.34
C ARG A 367 -12.73 5.55 7.86
N ASP A 368 -13.75 5.95 7.10
CA ASP A 368 -14.51 5.00 6.30
C ASP A 368 -13.59 4.44 5.22
N THR A 369 -13.75 3.16 4.89
CA THR A 369 -12.91 2.49 3.88
C THR A 369 -13.69 1.47 3.08
N GLY A 370 -13.34 1.34 1.80
CA GLY A 370 -13.70 0.18 0.98
C GLY A 370 -12.67 -0.93 1.11
N LEU A 371 -13.07 -2.15 0.78
CA LEU A 371 -12.19 -3.32 0.70
C LEU A 371 -12.36 -3.98 -0.66
N ASP A 372 -11.26 -4.21 -1.38
CA ASP A 372 -11.29 -4.93 -2.66
C ASP A 372 -11.43 -6.45 -2.48
N SER A 373 -11.02 -6.95 -1.32
CA SER A 373 -11.09 -8.36 -0.93
C SER A 373 -11.32 -8.52 0.57
N ALA A 374 -11.59 -9.75 1.02
CA ALA A 374 -11.81 -10.04 2.43
C ALA A 374 -10.56 -9.75 3.27
N VAL A 375 -10.73 -9.06 4.41
CA VAL A 375 -9.67 -8.94 5.42
C VAL A 375 -9.63 -10.20 6.26
N MET A 376 -8.48 -10.89 6.24
CA MET A 376 -8.28 -12.16 6.96
C MET A 376 -7.74 -11.89 8.37
N VAL A 377 -8.47 -12.31 9.39
CA VAL A 377 -8.05 -12.20 10.80
C VAL A 377 -7.69 -13.58 11.35
N SER A 378 -6.40 -13.83 11.52
CA SER A 378 -5.85 -15.11 12.03
C SER A 378 -5.31 -15.05 13.46
N GLY A 379 -4.96 -13.85 13.96
CA GLY A 379 -4.51 -13.62 15.33
C GLY A 379 -5.66 -13.35 16.31
N THR A 380 -5.32 -12.89 17.51
CA THR A 380 -6.27 -12.43 18.53
C THR A 380 -6.37 -10.91 18.52
N LEU A 381 -7.39 -10.33 17.90
CA LEU A 381 -7.48 -8.89 17.65
C LEU A 381 -8.79 -8.28 18.17
N THR A 382 -8.78 -6.98 18.44
CA THR A 382 -10.00 -6.16 18.62
C THR A 382 -10.09 -5.14 17.48
N LEU A 383 -11.19 -5.14 16.75
CA LEU A 383 -11.55 -4.09 15.79
C LEU A 383 -12.53 -3.12 16.46
N ASP A 384 -12.08 -1.90 16.68
CA ASP A 384 -12.90 -0.78 17.13
C ASP A 384 -13.32 0.06 15.92
N LEU A 385 -14.61 -0.04 15.56
CA LEU A 385 -15.18 0.67 14.42
C LEU A 385 -15.17 2.19 14.64
N ALA A 386 -15.18 2.66 15.90
CA ALA A 386 -15.13 4.08 16.25
C ALA A 386 -16.03 4.99 15.37
N GLY A 387 -17.25 4.55 15.10
CA GLY A 387 -18.23 5.28 14.29
C GLY A 387 -17.98 5.25 12.78
N LYS A 388 -17.00 4.48 12.29
CA LYS A 388 -16.60 4.39 10.88
C LYS A 388 -17.24 3.21 10.16
N THR A 389 -17.31 3.33 8.84
CA THR A 389 -17.89 2.32 7.94
C THR A 389 -16.80 1.59 7.14
N ILE A 390 -16.79 0.27 7.25
CA ILE A 390 -16.02 -0.64 6.39
C ILE A 390 -16.98 -1.24 5.36
N THR A 391 -16.71 -1.01 4.07
CA THR A 391 -17.51 -1.51 2.96
C THR A 391 -16.76 -2.62 2.25
N GLY A 392 -17.25 -3.86 2.35
CA GLY A 392 -16.70 -5.01 1.63
C GLY A 392 -17.04 -5.01 0.15
N SER A 393 -16.23 -5.70 -0.65
CA SER A 393 -16.50 -5.94 -2.07
C SER A 393 -17.69 -6.89 -2.26
N ASP A 394 -18.64 -6.52 -3.12
CA ASP A 394 -19.84 -7.32 -3.40
C ASP A 394 -19.54 -8.68 -4.08
N SER A 395 -18.37 -8.84 -4.67
CA SER A 395 -17.90 -10.09 -5.26
C SER A 395 -17.20 -11.00 -4.26
N ALA A 396 -16.88 -10.51 -3.06
CA ALA A 396 -16.22 -11.28 -2.03
C ALA A 396 -17.21 -12.18 -1.27
N ASN A 397 -16.69 -13.28 -0.72
CA ASN A 397 -17.47 -14.16 0.17
C ASN A 397 -17.66 -13.56 1.57
N ALA A 398 -16.79 -12.63 1.97
CA ALA A 398 -16.95 -11.82 3.18
C ALA A 398 -16.20 -10.49 3.12
N ALA A 399 -16.62 -9.51 3.93
CA ALA A 399 -15.80 -8.32 4.19
C ALA A 399 -14.66 -8.67 5.16
N ILE A 400 -14.99 -9.44 6.21
CA ILE A 400 -14.01 -9.95 7.19
C ILE A 400 -14.16 -11.46 7.30
N ALA A 401 -13.03 -12.18 7.22
CA ALA A 401 -12.97 -13.61 7.46
C ALA A 401 -12.12 -13.90 8.70
N VAL A 402 -12.72 -14.57 9.68
CA VAL A 402 -12.13 -14.82 11.00
C VAL A 402 -11.73 -16.28 11.11
N THR A 403 -10.43 -16.53 11.23
CA THR A 403 -9.83 -17.83 11.52
C THR A 403 -9.12 -17.87 12.89
N GLY A 404 -8.80 -16.68 13.44
CA GLY A 404 -8.30 -16.47 14.79
C GLY A 404 -9.40 -16.07 15.78
N ASN A 405 -9.11 -15.11 16.67
CA ASN A 405 -10.08 -14.55 17.60
C ASN A 405 -10.29 -13.06 17.30
N LEU A 406 -11.49 -12.65 16.90
CA LEU A 406 -11.83 -11.25 16.66
C LEU A 406 -12.85 -10.77 17.67
N THR A 407 -12.61 -9.61 18.27
CA THR A 407 -13.64 -8.83 18.96
C THR A 407 -14.01 -7.62 18.11
N ILE A 408 -15.29 -7.42 17.83
CA ILE A 408 -15.79 -6.22 17.16
C ILE A 408 -16.53 -5.37 18.18
N ARG A 409 -16.17 -4.09 18.24
CA ARG A 409 -16.85 -3.09 19.07
C ARG A 409 -16.93 -1.75 18.35
N ASP A 410 -17.67 -0.83 18.95
CA ASP A 410 -17.63 0.57 18.59
C ASP A 410 -17.55 1.42 19.86
N SER A 411 -16.40 2.07 20.07
CA SER A 411 -16.17 2.94 21.22
C SER A 411 -16.96 4.25 21.19
N THR A 412 -17.59 4.61 20.06
CA THR A 412 -18.39 5.82 19.92
C THR A 412 -19.88 5.60 20.13
N ALA A 413 -20.36 4.35 20.05
CA ALA A 413 -21.75 4.01 20.27
C ALA A 413 -22.19 4.35 21.70
N GLN A 414 -23.11 5.32 21.86
CA GLN A 414 -23.52 5.86 23.17
C GLN A 414 -24.68 5.10 23.83
N LYS A 415 -25.41 4.28 23.08
CA LYS A 415 -26.63 3.59 23.52
C LYS A 415 -26.69 2.20 22.90
N SER A 416 -27.38 1.26 23.53
CA SER A 416 -27.73 -0.02 22.91
C SER A 416 -28.77 0.17 21.79
N PRO A 417 -28.86 -0.75 20.80
CA PRO A 417 -29.89 -0.70 19.77
C PRO A 417 -31.30 -0.68 20.39
N VAL A 418 -32.19 0.18 19.86
CA VAL A 418 -33.56 0.34 20.36
C VAL A 418 -34.54 -0.13 19.30
N VAL A 419 -35.33 -1.16 19.62
CA VAL A 419 -36.36 -1.71 18.74
C VAL A 419 -37.65 -0.90 18.89
N SER A 420 -38.24 -0.51 17.76
CA SER A 420 -39.57 0.12 17.70
C SER A 420 -40.67 -0.80 18.24
N ALA A 421 -41.79 -0.21 18.70
CA ALA A 421 -42.87 -0.95 19.35
C ALA A 421 -43.58 -1.95 18.41
N ASP A 422 -43.53 -1.73 17.10
CA ASP A 422 -44.07 -2.61 16.06
C ASP A 422 -43.02 -3.56 15.46
N TYR A 423 -41.80 -3.55 16.00
CA TYR A 423 -40.66 -4.36 15.58
C TYR A 423 -40.19 -4.11 14.13
N GLN A 424 -40.62 -3.02 13.47
CA GLN A 424 -40.30 -2.78 12.06
C GLN A 424 -38.97 -2.05 11.84
N THR A 425 -38.47 -1.36 12.87
CA THR A 425 -37.24 -0.57 12.80
C THR A 425 -36.41 -0.73 14.06
N VAL A 426 -35.09 -0.59 13.90
CA VAL A 426 -34.11 -0.58 14.99
C VAL A 426 -33.30 0.70 14.88
N ASP A 427 -33.35 1.54 15.91
CA ASP A 427 -32.55 2.76 16.03
C ASP A 427 -31.22 2.42 16.69
N TYR A 428 -30.12 2.67 15.98
CA TYR A 428 -28.77 2.44 16.47
C TYR A 428 -27.74 3.23 15.65
N GLU A 429 -27.10 4.20 16.28
CA GLU A 429 -25.99 4.95 15.71
C GLU A 429 -24.67 4.34 16.14
N ALA A 430 -24.01 3.67 15.20
CA ALA A 430 -22.69 3.07 15.39
C ALA A 430 -21.99 2.91 14.03
N GLY A 431 -20.67 2.74 14.08
CA GLY A 431 -19.83 2.29 12.99
C GLY A 431 -20.28 0.91 12.50
N LYS A 432 -19.95 0.61 11.24
CA LYS A 432 -20.59 -0.45 10.49
C LYS A 432 -19.62 -1.24 9.62
N ILE A 433 -19.78 -2.55 9.56
CA ILE A 433 -19.25 -3.40 8.48
C ILE A 433 -20.42 -3.72 7.55
N VAL A 434 -20.31 -3.39 6.27
CA VAL A 434 -21.36 -3.60 5.28
C VAL A 434 -20.85 -4.24 4.00
N ILE A 435 -21.64 -5.14 3.43
CA ILE A 435 -21.41 -5.75 2.12
C ILE A 435 -22.75 -5.95 1.40
N ALA A 436 -22.75 -6.09 0.07
CA ALA A 436 -23.92 -6.52 -0.71
C ALA A 436 -23.64 -7.82 -1.49
N SER A 437 -22.95 -8.77 -0.86
CA SER A 437 -22.63 -10.06 -1.48
C SER A 437 -23.83 -11.02 -1.49
N PRO A 438 -24.31 -11.47 -2.65
CA PRO A 438 -25.48 -12.34 -2.75
C PRO A 438 -25.21 -13.78 -2.30
N ASN A 439 -23.95 -14.20 -2.20
CA ASN A 439 -23.54 -15.55 -1.83
C ASN A 439 -22.62 -15.59 -0.59
N GLY A 440 -22.38 -14.43 0.04
CA GLY A 440 -21.44 -14.28 1.13
C GLY A 440 -22.08 -13.84 2.44
N ALA A 441 -21.22 -13.55 3.42
CA ALA A 441 -21.58 -12.95 4.69
C ALA A 441 -20.91 -11.57 4.86
N ALA A 442 -21.39 -10.69 5.74
CA ALA A 442 -20.59 -9.51 6.10
C ALA A 442 -19.34 -9.94 6.90
N VAL A 443 -19.52 -10.86 7.83
CA VAL A 443 -18.42 -11.53 8.56
C VAL A 443 -18.57 -13.04 8.45
N SER A 444 -17.52 -13.73 8.03
CA SER A 444 -17.46 -15.20 8.03
C SER A 444 -16.52 -15.69 9.12
N VAL A 445 -16.98 -16.63 9.95
CA VAL A 445 -16.19 -17.27 11.01
C VAL A 445 -15.99 -18.73 10.65
N GLU A 446 -14.74 -19.10 10.35
CA GLU A 446 -14.40 -20.39 9.77
C GLU A 446 -13.12 -20.97 10.38
N LYS A 447 -12.85 -22.24 10.08
CA LYS A 447 -11.59 -22.92 10.45
C LYS A 447 -11.25 -22.86 11.95
N GLY A 448 -12.26 -22.79 12.81
CA GLY A 448 -12.09 -22.72 14.26
C GLY A 448 -11.96 -21.31 14.82
N GLY A 449 -12.18 -20.29 13.99
CA GLY A 449 -12.17 -18.90 14.40
C GLY A 449 -13.28 -18.56 15.39
N LYS A 450 -13.10 -17.47 16.13
CA LYS A 450 -14.05 -17.00 17.13
C LYS A 450 -14.31 -15.52 16.95
N LEU A 451 -15.58 -15.14 16.92
CA LEU A 451 -16.00 -13.75 16.90
C LEU A 451 -16.74 -13.41 18.20
N THR A 452 -16.36 -12.31 18.82
CA THR A 452 -17.16 -11.65 19.87
C THR A 452 -17.67 -10.32 19.32
N LEU A 453 -18.99 -10.13 19.26
CA LEU A 453 -19.62 -8.87 18.89
C LEU A 453 -20.09 -8.16 20.16
N GLU A 454 -19.43 -7.07 20.52
CA GLU A 454 -19.78 -6.23 21.68
C GLU A 454 -20.59 -4.99 21.29
N GLY A 455 -20.41 -4.51 20.07
CA GLY A 455 -21.07 -3.31 19.56
C GLY A 455 -20.78 -3.09 18.08
N GLY A 456 -21.39 -2.07 17.49
CA GLY A 456 -21.31 -1.81 16.05
C GLY A 456 -22.38 -2.55 15.24
N ILE A 457 -22.44 -2.21 13.95
CA ILE A 457 -23.39 -2.79 13.00
C ILE A 457 -22.66 -3.76 12.09
N VAL A 458 -23.19 -4.98 11.94
CA VAL A 458 -22.75 -5.93 10.91
C VAL A 458 -23.89 -6.15 9.93
N GLN A 459 -23.69 -5.79 8.67
CA GLN A 459 -24.76 -5.75 7.67
C GLN A 459 -24.39 -6.46 6.37
N ASN A 460 -25.24 -7.38 5.92
CA ASN A 460 -25.25 -7.80 4.52
C ASN A 460 -26.60 -7.47 3.90
N THR A 461 -26.59 -6.64 2.86
CA THR A 461 -27.83 -6.18 2.21
C THR A 461 -28.41 -7.18 1.20
N LYS A 462 -27.74 -8.31 0.95
CA LYS A 462 -28.15 -9.31 -0.04
C LYS A 462 -28.23 -10.74 0.46
N ASN A 463 -27.50 -11.08 1.53
CA ASN A 463 -27.51 -12.43 2.06
C ASN A 463 -27.30 -12.45 3.58
N ILE A 464 -26.26 -13.12 4.08
CA ILE A 464 -26.07 -13.43 5.51
C ILE A 464 -25.34 -12.28 6.22
N GLY A 465 -25.78 -11.89 7.42
CA GLY A 465 -25.03 -10.97 8.28
C GLY A 465 -23.71 -11.61 8.75
N ILE A 466 -23.80 -12.67 9.56
CA ILE A 466 -22.64 -13.42 10.07
C ILE A 466 -22.81 -14.92 9.79
N GLY A 467 -21.81 -15.53 9.13
CA GLY A 467 -21.75 -16.97 8.89
C GLY A 467 -20.83 -17.67 9.88
N VAL A 468 -21.27 -18.79 10.47
CA VAL A 468 -20.50 -19.62 11.41
C VAL A 468 -20.36 -21.02 10.85
N HIS A 469 -19.12 -21.40 10.51
CA HIS A 469 -18.84 -22.58 9.72
C HIS A 469 -18.02 -23.61 10.51
N GLY A 470 -18.69 -24.69 10.90
CA GLY A 470 -18.11 -25.91 11.44
C GLY A 470 -17.71 -26.88 10.32
N SER A 471 -17.59 -28.16 10.66
CA SER A 471 -17.29 -29.20 9.67
C SER A 471 -18.55 -29.55 8.89
N THR A 472 -18.55 -29.28 7.58
CA THR A 472 -19.70 -29.51 6.70
C THR A 472 -19.47 -30.64 5.71
N ASP A 473 -18.24 -31.08 5.50
CA ASP A 473 -17.92 -32.21 4.64
C ASP A 473 -18.37 -33.52 5.30
N ALA A 474 -19.24 -34.28 4.62
CA ALA A 474 -19.79 -35.51 5.15
C ALA A 474 -18.72 -36.57 5.50
N ALA A 475 -17.58 -36.58 4.79
CA ALA A 475 -16.50 -37.53 5.04
C ALA A 475 -15.74 -37.23 6.34
N SER A 476 -15.59 -35.95 6.68
CA SER A 476 -14.86 -35.46 7.85
C SER A 476 -15.75 -34.89 8.96
N TRP A 477 -17.08 -35.02 8.81
CA TRP A 477 -18.08 -34.40 9.68
C TRP A 477 -17.91 -34.74 11.16
N ASN A 478 -17.51 -35.98 11.49
CA ASN A 478 -17.28 -36.40 12.88
C ASN A 478 -16.09 -35.70 13.56
N THR A 479 -15.27 -34.97 12.79
CA THR A 479 -14.20 -34.11 13.31
C THR A 479 -14.71 -32.67 13.36
N PRO A 480 -15.12 -32.16 14.53
CA PRO A 480 -15.73 -30.84 14.62
C PRO A 480 -14.73 -29.73 14.34
N VAL A 481 -15.17 -28.68 13.64
CA VAL A 481 -14.46 -27.40 13.52
C VAL A 481 -15.16 -26.41 14.44
N LYS A 482 -14.45 -25.96 15.49
CA LYS A 482 -15.03 -25.20 16.61
C LYS A 482 -15.13 -23.70 16.33
N SER A 483 -15.75 -23.34 15.21
CA SER A 483 -16.03 -21.94 14.90
C SER A 483 -17.15 -21.41 15.80
N ALA A 484 -16.98 -20.23 16.36
CA ALA A 484 -17.89 -19.73 17.39
C ALA A 484 -18.19 -18.24 17.24
N VAL A 485 -19.44 -17.85 17.49
CA VAL A 485 -19.86 -16.45 17.62
C VAL A 485 -20.47 -16.24 19.00
N ALA A 486 -20.01 -15.21 19.71
CA ALA A 486 -20.64 -14.70 20.93
C ALA A 486 -21.12 -13.27 20.68
N MET A 487 -22.43 -13.04 20.76
CA MET A 487 -23.05 -11.73 20.62
C MET A 487 -23.45 -11.21 22.00
N ASN A 488 -22.71 -10.20 22.46
CA ASN A 488 -22.89 -9.53 23.75
C ASN A 488 -23.49 -8.12 23.58
N GLY A 489 -23.76 -7.70 22.34
CA GLY A 489 -24.29 -6.39 22.00
C GLY A 489 -24.28 -6.16 20.49
N GLY A 490 -24.49 -4.92 20.06
CA GLY A 490 -24.50 -4.52 18.65
C GLY A 490 -25.76 -4.91 17.88
N LEU A 491 -25.72 -4.63 16.58
CA LEU A 491 -26.83 -4.86 15.64
C LEU A 491 -26.37 -5.67 14.44
N VAL A 492 -27.07 -6.76 14.14
CA VAL A 492 -26.88 -7.51 12.90
C VAL A 492 -28.09 -7.30 12.00
N LEU A 493 -27.83 -6.84 10.77
CA LEU A 493 -28.83 -6.63 9.73
C LEU A 493 -28.54 -7.55 8.55
N ALA A 494 -29.55 -8.26 8.04
CA ALA A 494 -29.36 -9.10 6.87
C ALA A 494 -30.59 -9.15 5.97
N GLN A 495 -30.38 -9.37 4.68
CA GLN A 495 -31.47 -9.68 3.77
C GLN A 495 -32.07 -11.05 4.11
N GLU A 496 -31.20 -12.06 4.21
CA GLU A 496 -31.57 -13.45 4.46
C GLU A 496 -31.39 -13.76 5.95
N TYR A 497 -30.31 -14.45 6.31
CA TYR A 497 -30.04 -14.87 7.68
C TYR A 497 -29.22 -13.82 8.42
N GLY A 498 -29.67 -13.40 9.60
CA GLY A 498 -28.87 -12.55 10.47
C GLY A 498 -27.59 -13.28 10.88
N ILE A 499 -27.77 -14.42 11.55
CA ILE A 499 -26.71 -15.38 11.89
C ILE A 499 -27.02 -16.73 11.23
N GLY A 500 -26.13 -17.20 10.36
CA GLY A 500 -26.17 -18.54 9.77
C GLY A 500 -25.21 -19.50 10.47
N VAL A 501 -25.69 -20.63 11.01
CA VAL A 501 -24.87 -21.61 11.76
C VAL A 501 -24.88 -22.95 11.03
N TYR A 502 -23.70 -23.45 10.65
CA TYR A 502 -23.56 -24.56 9.71
C TYR A 502 -22.50 -25.58 10.14
N GLY A 503 -22.89 -26.85 10.28
CA GLY A 503 -21.95 -27.97 10.41
C GLY A 503 -21.45 -28.25 11.83
N ASN A 504 -20.71 -29.34 11.97
CA ASN A 504 -20.34 -29.88 13.27
C ASN A 504 -19.28 -29.01 13.95
N GLY A 505 -19.59 -28.59 15.18
CA GLY A 505 -18.73 -27.72 15.99
C GLY A 505 -19.01 -26.22 15.83
N ALA A 506 -19.89 -25.83 14.89
CA ALA A 506 -20.34 -24.44 14.80
C ALA A 506 -21.20 -24.08 16.02
N SER A 507 -20.89 -22.96 16.67
CA SER A 507 -21.62 -22.50 17.86
C SER A 507 -21.99 -21.02 17.80
N PHE A 508 -23.18 -20.69 18.30
CA PHE A 508 -23.64 -19.31 18.43
C PHE A 508 -24.26 -19.08 19.81
N VAL A 509 -23.77 -18.05 20.51
CA VAL A 509 -24.29 -17.63 21.82
C VAL A 509 -24.75 -16.18 21.74
N MET A 510 -26.00 -15.92 22.08
CA MET A 510 -26.58 -14.57 22.19
C MET A 510 -26.90 -14.24 23.64
N LYS A 511 -26.32 -13.15 24.14
CA LYS A 511 -26.57 -12.61 25.47
C LYS A 511 -27.29 -11.26 25.43
N ASP A 512 -26.99 -10.43 24.45
CA ASP A 512 -27.63 -9.13 24.23
C ASP A 512 -27.48 -8.69 22.76
N GLY A 513 -28.03 -7.53 22.42
CA GLY A 513 -28.03 -6.96 21.07
C GLY A 513 -29.29 -7.28 20.28
N VAL A 514 -29.30 -6.87 19.01
CA VAL A 514 -30.46 -7.03 18.11
C VAL A 514 -30.05 -7.67 16.80
N ILE A 515 -30.82 -8.64 16.34
CA ILE A 515 -30.68 -9.22 14.99
C ILE A 515 -32.01 -9.00 14.26
N SER A 516 -31.97 -8.36 13.10
CA SER A 516 -33.15 -8.06 12.29
C SER A 516 -32.92 -8.42 10.84
N THR A 517 -33.87 -9.14 10.24
CA THR A 517 -33.77 -9.64 8.86
C THR A 517 -34.95 -9.22 8.01
N VAL A 518 -34.71 -8.94 6.73
CA VAL A 518 -35.75 -8.45 5.82
C VAL A 518 -36.63 -9.58 5.29
N ASP A 519 -36.04 -10.72 4.95
CA ASP A 519 -36.73 -11.73 4.13
C ASP A 519 -36.48 -13.18 4.57
N ASN A 520 -36.04 -13.39 5.82
CA ASN A 520 -35.82 -14.71 6.37
C ASN A 520 -35.62 -14.67 7.90
N ALA A 521 -34.93 -15.67 8.46
CA ALA A 521 -34.70 -15.80 9.89
C ALA A 521 -33.58 -14.92 10.45
N ALA A 522 -33.81 -14.34 11.62
CA ALA A 522 -32.75 -13.72 12.42
C ALA A 522 -31.62 -14.71 12.73
N VAL A 523 -31.96 -15.95 13.10
CA VAL A 523 -30.99 -17.03 13.31
C VAL A 523 -31.41 -18.25 12.51
N ALA A 524 -30.52 -18.77 11.67
CA ALA A 524 -30.81 -19.92 10.81
C ALA A 524 -29.69 -20.97 10.82
N GLY A 525 -30.06 -22.21 10.54
CA GLY A 525 -29.14 -23.22 10.03
C GLY A 525 -29.62 -23.83 8.72
N ASN A 526 -29.04 -24.95 8.31
CA ASN A 526 -29.36 -25.62 7.05
C ASN A 526 -29.56 -27.13 7.26
N GLY A 527 -30.68 -27.68 6.80
CA GLY A 527 -31.03 -29.09 7.02
C GLY A 527 -30.35 -30.09 6.08
N SER A 528 -29.46 -29.65 5.18
CA SER A 528 -28.85 -30.54 4.19
C SER A 528 -27.94 -31.58 4.86
N CYS A 529 -28.23 -32.85 4.59
CA CYS A 529 -27.49 -34.01 5.05
C CYS A 529 -27.47 -35.05 3.93
N THR A 530 -26.44 -35.00 3.10
CA THR A 530 -26.21 -35.88 1.94
C THR A 530 -24.87 -36.61 2.09
N ASN A 531 -24.50 -37.42 1.11
CA ASN A 531 -23.20 -38.08 1.07
C ASN A 531 -22.02 -37.12 0.86
N SER A 532 -22.27 -35.83 0.54
CA SER A 532 -21.23 -34.82 0.30
C SER A 532 -21.27 -33.67 1.30
N VAL A 533 -22.41 -33.40 1.94
CA VAL A 533 -22.55 -32.29 2.89
C VAL A 533 -23.39 -32.70 4.09
N ASN A 534 -22.98 -32.31 5.29
CA ASN A 534 -23.76 -32.46 6.51
C ASN A 534 -23.63 -31.20 7.37
N TYR A 535 -24.73 -30.44 7.47
CA TYR A 535 -24.79 -29.20 8.25
C TYR A 535 -25.24 -29.40 9.70
N GLY A 536 -25.43 -30.63 10.16
CA GLY A 536 -25.75 -30.92 11.56
C GLY A 536 -24.56 -30.75 12.51
N GLY A 537 -24.81 -30.90 13.80
CA GLY A 537 -23.80 -30.78 14.87
C GLY A 537 -23.61 -29.35 15.38
N THR A 538 -24.61 -28.49 15.19
CA THR A 538 -24.59 -27.09 15.62
C THR A 538 -25.07 -26.93 17.06
N GLU A 539 -24.53 -25.95 17.79
CA GLU A 539 -24.98 -25.56 19.13
C GLU A 539 -25.38 -24.08 19.16
N ILE A 540 -26.61 -23.78 19.55
CA ILE A 540 -27.14 -22.42 19.60
C ILE A 540 -27.71 -22.14 20.99
N GLU A 541 -27.28 -21.05 21.61
CA GLU A 541 -27.76 -20.59 22.92
C GLU A 541 -28.25 -19.15 22.86
N ILE A 542 -29.51 -18.93 23.23
CA ILE A 542 -30.13 -17.60 23.30
C ILE A 542 -30.53 -17.33 24.75
N SER A 543 -29.87 -16.37 25.38
CA SER A 543 -30.09 -16.01 26.79
C SER A 543 -30.60 -14.58 26.98
N GLY A 544 -30.54 -13.75 25.94
CA GLY A 544 -31.03 -12.37 25.96
C GLY A 544 -31.04 -11.73 24.57
N GLY A 545 -31.20 -10.40 24.53
CA GLY A 545 -31.32 -9.61 23.29
C GLY A 545 -32.66 -9.80 22.55
N THR A 546 -32.73 -9.30 21.30
CA THR A 546 -33.94 -9.33 20.46
C THR A 546 -33.65 -9.89 19.06
N LEU A 547 -34.44 -10.87 18.63
CA LEU A 547 -34.37 -11.52 17.32
C LEU A 547 -35.65 -11.21 16.55
N ILE A 548 -35.53 -10.66 15.35
CA ILE A 548 -36.65 -10.17 14.52
C ILE A 548 -36.54 -10.78 13.13
N GLY A 549 -37.51 -11.64 12.79
CA GLY A 549 -37.65 -12.19 11.44
C GLY A 549 -38.79 -11.52 10.68
N HIS A 550 -38.47 -10.89 9.56
CA HIS A 550 -39.45 -10.40 8.59
C HIS A 550 -39.53 -11.31 7.36
N ILE A 551 -40.57 -11.12 6.55
CA ILE A 551 -40.71 -11.76 5.25
C ILE A 551 -41.28 -10.77 4.24
N THR A 552 -40.70 -10.72 3.05
CA THR A 552 -41.15 -9.91 1.92
C THR A 552 -41.44 -10.75 0.68
N THR A 553 -40.84 -11.95 0.56
CA THR A 553 -41.05 -12.88 -0.54
C THR A 553 -42.48 -13.42 -0.50
N PRO A 554 -43.28 -13.21 -1.57
CA PRO A 554 -44.66 -13.68 -1.62
C PRO A 554 -44.81 -15.18 -1.44
N GLY A 555 -45.81 -15.58 -0.64
CA GLY A 555 -46.13 -16.99 -0.38
C GLY A 555 -45.29 -17.65 0.70
N TYR A 556 -44.36 -16.92 1.32
CA TYR A 556 -43.61 -17.36 2.51
C TYR A 556 -44.16 -16.68 3.76
N ILE A 557 -43.94 -17.32 4.91
CA ILE A 557 -44.17 -16.74 6.23
C ILE A 557 -42.85 -16.59 6.96
N ALA A 558 -42.73 -15.55 7.79
CA ALA A 558 -41.49 -15.28 8.50
C ALA A 558 -41.24 -16.35 9.57
N ASN A 559 -39.97 -16.53 9.91
CA ASN A 559 -39.61 -17.12 11.18
C ASN A 559 -38.48 -16.32 11.82
N ALA A 560 -38.41 -16.27 13.15
CA ALA A 560 -37.31 -15.58 13.81
C ALA A 560 -36.10 -16.51 13.98
N ILE A 561 -36.36 -17.78 14.32
CA ILE A 561 -35.36 -18.83 14.39
C ILE A 561 -35.75 -19.99 13.47
N TYR A 562 -34.85 -20.36 12.56
CA TYR A 562 -34.97 -21.53 11.69
C TYR A 562 -33.88 -22.57 11.99
N HIS A 563 -34.22 -23.68 12.63
CA HIS A 563 -33.28 -24.74 13.01
C HIS A 563 -33.66 -26.09 12.36
N PRO A 564 -33.35 -26.28 11.07
CA PRO A 564 -33.67 -27.51 10.35
C PRO A 564 -32.68 -28.66 10.53
N GLN A 565 -31.47 -28.38 11.02
CA GLN A 565 -30.37 -29.33 11.15
C GLN A 565 -30.42 -30.15 12.45
N SER A 566 -29.68 -31.25 12.51
CA SER A 566 -29.39 -31.92 13.78
C SER A 566 -28.50 -31.00 14.62
N GLY A 567 -28.84 -30.77 15.88
CA GLY A 567 -28.12 -29.83 16.73
C GLY A 567 -28.86 -29.60 18.05
N VAL A 568 -28.37 -28.65 18.83
CA VAL A 568 -29.00 -28.22 20.09
C VAL A 568 -29.33 -26.74 20.00
N LEU A 569 -30.58 -26.39 20.33
CA LEU A 569 -31.04 -25.02 20.52
C LEU A 569 -31.52 -24.84 21.96
N ASN A 570 -30.81 -24.01 22.72
CA ASN A 570 -31.16 -23.64 24.09
C ASN A 570 -31.66 -22.19 24.11
N ILE A 571 -32.84 -21.95 24.70
CA ILE A 571 -33.42 -20.62 24.86
C ILE A 571 -33.77 -20.43 26.34
N THR A 572 -33.13 -19.45 26.98
CA THR A 572 -33.29 -19.15 28.42
C THR A 572 -33.79 -17.74 28.69
N GLY A 573 -33.71 -16.85 27.68
CA GLY A 573 -34.21 -15.48 27.75
C GLY A 573 -34.28 -14.79 26.38
N GLY A 574 -34.60 -13.50 26.40
CA GLY A 574 -34.67 -12.65 25.19
C GLY A 574 -36.08 -12.50 24.59
N THR A 575 -36.15 -11.70 23.52
CA THR A 575 -37.36 -11.45 22.74
C THR A 575 -37.20 -12.01 21.33
N ILE A 576 -38.14 -12.85 20.91
CA ILE A 576 -38.14 -13.52 19.61
C ILE A 576 -39.42 -13.12 18.89
N TYR A 577 -39.29 -12.36 17.80
CA TYR A 577 -40.41 -11.79 17.05
C TYR A 577 -40.41 -12.27 15.59
N ALA A 578 -41.57 -12.67 15.07
CA ALA A 578 -41.77 -12.97 13.66
C ALA A 578 -43.07 -12.37 13.11
N ASP A 579 -42.97 -11.73 11.93
CA ASP A 579 -44.14 -11.22 11.21
C ASP A 579 -44.99 -12.34 10.62
N ASN A 580 -46.30 -12.34 10.92
CA ASN A 580 -47.28 -13.19 10.23
C ASN A 580 -46.86 -14.68 10.13
N GLY A 581 -46.11 -15.18 11.13
CA GLY A 581 -45.25 -16.35 10.97
C GLY A 581 -44.99 -17.13 12.26
N LEU A 582 -43.80 -17.73 12.39
CA LEU A 582 -43.42 -18.59 13.53
C LEU A 582 -42.22 -18.01 14.28
N GLY A 583 -42.33 -17.83 15.60
CA GLY A 583 -41.16 -17.43 16.40
C GLY A 583 -39.99 -18.41 16.26
N VAL A 584 -40.23 -19.71 16.44
CA VAL A 584 -39.20 -20.76 16.32
C VAL A 584 -39.70 -21.91 15.47
N LEU A 585 -38.94 -22.28 14.43
CA LEU A 585 -39.16 -23.46 13.59
C LEU A 585 -38.03 -24.47 13.77
N MET A 586 -38.35 -25.62 14.37
CA MET A 586 -37.47 -26.79 14.42
C MET A 586 -37.88 -27.79 13.34
N ARG A 587 -36.91 -28.40 12.64
CA ARG A 587 -37.18 -29.59 11.79
C ARG A 587 -36.35 -30.82 12.17
N ASN A 588 -35.29 -30.65 12.95
CA ASN A 588 -34.48 -31.73 13.52
C ASN A 588 -33.74 -31.21 14.77
N GLY A 589 -33.08 -32.08 15.52
CA GLY A 589 -32.30 -31.71 16.70
C GLY A 589 -33.09 -31.65 18.02
N GLU A 590 -32.48 -31.04 19.04
CA GLU A 590 -33.01 -30.85 20.39
C GLU A 590 -33.32 -29.37 20.64
N LEU A 591 -34.52 -29.09 21.17
CA LEU A 591 -34.93 -27.76 21.61
C LEU A 591 -35.17 -27.78 23.13
N ASN A 592 -34.46 -26.90 23.84
CA ASN A 592 -34.63 -26.66 25.26
C ASN A 592 -35.06 -25.21 25.47
N ILE A 593 -36.24 -25.00 26.05
CA ILE A 593 -36.73 -23.67 26.43
C ILE A 593 -36.95 -23.65 27.93
N SER A 594 -36.37 -22.67 28.61
CA SER A 594 -36.53 -22.41 30.05
C SER A 594 -36.41 -20.91 30.34
N GLY A 595 -36.51 -20.49 31.60
CA GLY A 595 -36.34 -19.08 31.97
C GLY A 595 -37.45 -18.14 31.47
N SER A 596 -37.13 -16.86 31.33
CA SER A 596 -38.09 -15.81 30.95
C SER A 596 -37.91 -15.41 29.48
N VAL A 597 -38.62 -16.10 28.59
CA VAL A 597 -38.55 -15.91 27.14
C VAL A 597 -39.84 -15.25 26.63
N SER A 598 -39.70 -14.24 25.77
CA SER A 598 -40.83 -13.66 25.03
C SER A 598 -40.81 -14.15 23.58
N ILE A 599 -41.79 -14.95 23.17
CA ILE A 599 -41.95 -15.41 21.78
C ILE A 599 -43.24 -14.81 21.22
N ILE A 600 -43.09 -13.94 20.22
CA ILE A 600 -44.15 -13.15 19.61
C ILE A 600 -44.24 -13.53 18.14
N ALA A 601 -45.39 -14.05 17.74
CA ALA A 601 -45.74 -14.26 16.35
C ALA A 601 -47.06 -13.54 16.09
N THR A 602 -47.12 -12.76 15.01
CA THR A 602 -48.31 -12.00 14.61
C THR A 602 -49.02 -12.69 13.43
N GLY A 603 -50.18 -12.17 13.03
CA GLY A 603 -50.89 -12.56 11.80
C GLY A 603 -51.64 -13.90 11.79
N ASP A 604 -52.31 -14.15 10.66
CA ASP A 604 -53.09 -15.36 10.34
C ASP A 604 -52.76 -15.92 8.94
N GLN A 605 -51.66 -15.48 8.33
CA GLN A 605 -51.26 -15.87 6.98
C GLN A 605 -50.88 -17.35 6.88
N SER A 606 -51.15 -17.94 5.71
CA SER A 606 -50.69 -19.28 5.33
C SER A 606 -49.61 -19.15 4.25
N GLY A 607 -48.52 -19.91 4.38
CA GLY A 607 -47.43 -19.89 3.40
C GLY A 607 -46.37 -20.95 3.64
N GLN A 608 -45.36 -20.96 2.79
CA GLN A 608 -44.21 -21.85 2.88
C GLN A 608 -43.18 -21.34 3.89
N LEU A 609 -42.40 -22.26 4.43
CA LEU A 609 -41.30 -21.99 5.35
C LEU A 609 -40.00 -22.46 4.66
N ALA A 610 -39.10 -21.51 4.35
CA ALA A 610 -37.74 -21.66 3.82
C ALA A 610 -37.48 -22.72 2.71
N ILE A 611 -36.94 -22.27 1.58
CA ILE A 611 -36.65 -23.07 0.38
C ILE A 611 -35.29 -23.77 0.49
N PHE A 612 -35.20 -24.94 1.12
CA PHE A 612 -34.12 -25.89 0.79
C PHE A 612 -34.64 -27.32 0.84
N PRO A 613 -34.30 -28.18 -0.16
CA PRO A 613 -34.87 -29.50 -0.29
C PRO A 613 -34.46 -30.39 0.89
N LEU A 614 -35.43 -30.69 1.75
CA LEU A 614 -35.36 -31.78 2.72
C LEU A 614 -35.14 -33.08 1.95
N ARG A 615 -33.99 -33.73 2.14
CA ARG A 615 -33.81 -35.17 1.90
C ARG A 615 -33.18 -35.83 3.12
N CYS A 616 -33.88 -35.76 4.24
CA CYS A 616 -33.70 -36.68 5.36
C CYS A 616 -35.03 -37.40 5.60
N PRO A 617 -35.08 -38.70 5.96
CA PRO A 617 -36.33 -39.42 6.13
C PRO A 617 -37.15 -38.83 7.28
N GLU A 618 -38.33 -38.33 6.94
CA GLU A 618 -39.50 -38.02 7.77
C GLU A 618 -39.28 -37.63 9.24
N THR A 619 -39.32 -36.32 9.53
CA THR A 619 -39.87 -35.77 10.78
C THR A 619 -40.40 -34.36 10.51
N LEU A 620 -41.71 -34.15 10.70
CA LEU A 620 -42.39 -32.85 10.57
C LEU A 620 -43.28 -32.65 11.80
N TRP A 621 -43.01 -31.64 12.63
CA TRP A 621 -43.93 -31.18 13.68
C TRP A 621 -43.82 -29.66 13.92
N SER A 622 -44.95 -28.97 13.85
CA SER A 622 -45.19 -27.63 14.39
C SER A 622 -45.64 -27.73 15.85
N LEU A 623 -45.22 -26.80 16.72
CA LEU A 623 -45.59 -26.81 18.13
C LEU A 623 -47.03 -26.29 18.33
N ILE A 624 -47.97 -27.18 18.66
CA ILE A 624 -49.28 -26.86 19.27
C ILE A 624 -49.20 -27.23 20.76
N THR A 625 -49.30 -26.23 21.66
CA THR A 625 -49.26 -26.46 23.10
C THR A 625 -50.58 -27.03 23.64
N ARG A 626 -50.53 -28.18 24.32
CA ARG A 626 -51.58 -28.64 25.25
C ARG A 626 -50.99 -29.05 26.60
N ARG A 627 -51.57 -28.43 27.65
CA ARG A 627 -51.55 -28.71 29.10
C ARG A 627 -50.21 -28.56 29.85
N GLY A 628 -50.13 -27.49 30.65
CA GLY A 628 -49.51 -27.59 31.99
C GLY A 628 -48.64 -26.44 32.51
N ILE A 629 -48.36 -25.37 31.76
CA ILE A 629 -47.43 -24.31 32.19
C ILE A 629 -48.03 -22.92 31.90
N THR A 630 -47.92 -22.01 32.87
CA THR A 630 -48.51 -20.66 32.86
C THR A 630 -47.80 -19.76 31.83
N ILE A 631 -48.53 -19.35 30.80
CA ILE A 631 -48.14 -18.41 29.74
C ILE A 631 -49.03 -17.16 29.91
N THR A 632 -48.46 -15.97 30.04
CA THR A 632 -49.16 -14.82 30.64
C THR A 632 -50.15 -14.11 29.71
N THR A 633 -50.13 -14.26 28.38
CA THR A 633 -51.24 -13.83 27.49
C THR A 633 -51.15 -14.52 26.12
N ILE A 634 -52.23 -15.15 25.68
CA ILE A 634 -52.46 -15.59 24.29
C ILE A 634 -53.86 -15.13 23.90
N ARG A 635 -54.00 -14.22 22.92
CA ARG A 635 -55.27 -14.01 22.18
C ARG A 635 -55.15 -14.76 20.85
N LEU A 636 -55.97 -15.79 20.66
CA LEU A 636 -56.08 -16.52 19.39
C LEU A 636 -57.56 -16.74 19.05
N THR A 637 -57.97 -16.29 17.87
CA THR A 637 -59.21 -16.66 17.18
C THR A 637 -58.95 -17.91 16.32
N ARG A 638 -59.92 -18.83 16.27
CA ARG A 638 -59.75 -20.24 15.87
C ARG A 638 -60.49 -20.54 14.57
N GLU A 639 -59.87 -21.25 13.62
CA GLU A 639 -60.58 -22.27 12.80
C GLU A 639 -59.64 -23.29 12.10
N ARG A 640 -60.21 -24.39 11.58
CA ARG A 640 -59.75 -25.80 11.57
C ARG A 640 -58.86 -26.21 10.38
N PHE A 641 -58.03 -27.25 10.56
CA PHE A 641 -57.71 -28.26 9.51
C PHE A 641 -57.50 -29.68 10.10
N PRO A 642 -57.95 -30.77 9.42
CA PRO A 642 -57.74 -32.17 9.84
C PRO A 642 -56.77 -32.94 8.92
N PHE A 643 -55.95 -33.87 9.43
CA PHE A 643 -55.40 -35.04 8.69
C PHE A 643 -54.77 -36.08 9.65
N PRO A 644 -54.51 -37.34 9.21
CA PRO A 644 -54.59 -38.56 10.01
C PRO A 644 -53.21 -39.11 10.44
N ALA A 645 -53.22 -40.00 11.42
CA ALA A 645 -52.04 -40.50 12.13
C ALA A 645 -51.27 -41.61 11.42
N ALA A 646 -49.92 -41.56 11.46
CA ALA A 646 -49.05 -42.74 11.44
C ALA A 646 -47.65 -42.47 12.06
N ALA A 647 -47.32 -43.31 13.06
CA ALA A 647 -46.04 -43.69 13.70
C ALA A 647 -44.84 -42.71 13.80
N SER A 648 -44.53 -42.31 15.04
CA SER A 648 -43.47 -41.40 15.48
C SER A 648 -42.39 -42.07 16.37
N LYS A 649 -41.11 -41.68 16.26
CA LYS A 649 -40.18 -41.65 17.42
C LYS A 649 -40.27 -40.28 18.10
N PRO A 650 -40.26 -40.19 19.44
CA PRO A 650 -40.61 -38.96 20.15
C PRO A 650 -39.50 -37.90 20.12
N ILE A 651 -39.91 -36.65 19.89
CA ILE A 651 -39.16 -35.48 20.35
C ILE A 651 -39.12 -35.53 21.89
N ARG A 652 -37.95 -35.43 22.50
CA ARG A 652 -37.83 -35.18 23.95
C ARG A 652 -37.88 -33.67 24.17
N ILE A 653 -39.08 -33.13 24.36
CA ILE A 653 -39.24 -31.78 24.91
C ILE A 653 -39.04 -31.89 26.43
N ARG A 654 -37.93 -31.40 26.96
CA ARG A 654 -37.74 -31.22 28.41
C ARG A 654 -38.15 -29.80 28.77
N LEU A 655 -39.42 -29.63 29.17
CA LEU A 655 -39.85 -28.45 29.90
C LEU A 655 -39.33 -28.61 31.35
N ARG A 656 -38.52 -27.66 31.82
CA ARG A 656 -38.12 -27.55 33.24
C ARG A 656 -38.75 -26.33 33.85
#